data_AF-A8WGJ1-F1
#
_entry.id   AF-A8WGJ1-F1
#
_cell.length_a   1.000
_cell.length_b   1.000
_cell.length_c   1.000
_cell.angle_alpha   90.00
_cell.angle_beta   90.00
_cell.angle_gamma   90.00
#
_symmetry.space_group_name_H-M   'P 1'
#
loop_
_entity.id
_entity.type
_entity.pdbx_description
1 polymer ?
#
loop_
_entity_poly.entity_id
_entity_poly.type
_entity_poly.pdbx_seq_one_letter_code
_entity_poly.pdbx_strand_id
1 'polypeptide(L)'
;MMEATQSLVFVEFEKAPVVPVKADYMPRGSLQYEFATEILQTPIQLTKISNAPAQIKEVLKHLVENNVAMVRDDAPLKFVQLVQFLRAATLKDTEAIWAQFKDKPVYRRWLLDTLPAVATPVVLKFIKEKFLAGEFTLTEFIPTLVVALQMVPADLETIQWTASLALHEKIATIPALREVVMLGYGSMIAKYCVAVPTCPAELLRPIHEIATEAISKNDIPEITLALKVLGNAGHPSSLKPIMKLLPVLKTTASALPIGVQVDAILALRSIAKKEPKLVQPVALQLVLERALHPELRMVACILLFETKPSVAAMSSSRWSKTLTKMEAFRKFHKDQYKTHHGDSKSSRSTGSSLEQIQKQSRYLGNTVPPVFAIIARAVRVDRKLLGYQFVAFFDKPSSRVQLIASSIAENDNFKFCADGVLLSKHKVTSKVTWGAECKEYAVTTKAEAGLLGEFPAFRLEWEWERLPIIFTTYAKKLSKHIPMAALQAGFNVERAKNSEKELELTVALPSKRTLNVIVRVPEMTMSRMDIPLPVTVPINPDGTFDVHFYEDIYFRAQNYIYDYTTAQCSMMQDTISTFNNKTYKNEMPISCYQVLAQDCTSELKFVALLKKDEESEKTHLNVKLVDIDIDLYTLGTDAKVKINGLEVPISSLPYQHPSGSIQIREKADGLSLYAPSLGLHEVYFANGDWKIQVADWMKGQTCGLCGKADGEIKQEYTTPSGYLTESSVSFAHSWVLPAESCRNASQCRMKLESVKFEKQVILNGQESKCYSVEPVLRCLPGCAPVRTTPVTVGYHCMSTASNLNMLAGIYEKSVDLRETTDAHVVCRCTEQCA
;
A
#
# COMPACT_ATOMS: atom_id res chain seq x y z
N MET A 1 -12.14 -10.54 20.07
CA MET A 1 -11.95 -11.30 21.32
C MET A 1 -12.27 -12.75 21.02
N MET A 2 -11.39 -13.69 21.37
CA MET A 2 -11.74 -15.11 21.39
C MET A 2 -12.31 -15.42 22.78
N GLU A 3 -13.50 -16.01 22.82
CA GLU A 3 -14.13 -16.52 24.03
C GLU A 3 -14.14 -18.05 23.94
N ALA A 4 -13.64 -18.71 24.96
CA ALA A 4 -13.64 -20.16 25.06
C ALA A 4 -14.30 -20.56 26.38
N THR A 5 -15.40 -21.30 26.30
CA THR A 5 -16.14 -21.83 27.45
C THR A 5 -16.12 -23.35 27.42
N GLN A 6 -15.85 -23.98 28.55
CA GLN A 6 -15.97 -25.43 28.73
C GLN A 6 -17.08 -25.70 29.75
N SER A 7 -17.99 -26.61 29.41
CA SER A 7 -19.03 -27.10 30.32
C SER A 7 -18.81 -28.59 30.53
N LEU A 8 -18.39 -28.95 31.74
CA LEU A 8 -18.27 -30.34 32.18
C LEU A 8 -19.37 -30.58 33.22
N VAL A 9 -20.39 -31.34 32.84
CA VAL A 9 -21.49 -31.68 33.74
C VAL A 9 -21.35 -33.15 34.11
N PHE A 10 -21.27 -33.42 35.41
CA PHE A 10 -21.32 -34.77 35.93
C PHE A 10 -22.71 -35.36 35.65
N VAL A 11 -22.75 -36.45 34.87
CA VAL A 11 -24.01 -37.07 34.45
C VAL A 11 -24.44 -38.16 35.44
N GLU A 12 -23.57 -39.12 35.73
CA GLU A 12 -23.82 -40.22 36.66
C GLU A 12 -22.52 -40.92 37.07
N PHE A 13 -22.59 -41.85 38.04
CA PHE A 13 -21.48 -42.75 38.36
C PHE A 13 -21.89 -44.20 38.10
N GLU A 14 -21.01 -44.96 37.44
CA GLU A 14 -21.14 -46.42 37.32
C GLU A 14 -20.06 -47.11 38.17
N LYS A 15 -20.44 -48.19 38.88
CA LYS A 15 -19.48 -49.05 39.58
C LYS A 15 -18.90 -50.08 38.62
N ALA A 16 -17.89 -49.66 37.85
CA ALA A 16 -17.11 -50.58 37.02
C ALA A 16 -15.92 -51.16 37.81
N PRO A 17 -15.62 -52.47 37.70
CA PRO A 17 -14.41 -53.05 38.27
C PRO A 17 -13.17 -52.43 37.62
N VAL A 18 -12.23 -51.95 38.44
CA VAL A 18 -10.98 -51.34 37.96
C VAL A 18 -10.07 -52.42 37.40
N VAL A 19 -10.06 -52.59 36.08
CA VAL A 19 -9.06 -53.41 35.39
C VAL A 19 -7.82 -52.54 35.17
N PRO A 20 -6.63 -52.93 35.69
CA PRO A 20 -5.41 -52.17 35.45
C PRO A 20 -5.13 -52.08 33.95
N VAL A 21 -5.07 -50.85 33.43
CA VAL A 21 -4.78 -50.60 32.03
C VAL A 21 -3.34 -51.03 31.74
N LYS A 22 -3.16 -52.10 30.95
CA LYS A 22 -1.85 -52.60 30.46
C LYS A 22 -1.26 -51.74 29.33
N ALA A 23 -1.53 -50.44 29.32
CA ALA A 23 -0.94 -49.54 28.34
C ALA A 23 0.40 -49.03 28.88
N ASP A 24 1.41 -48.97 28.02
CA ASP A 24 2.67 -48.30 28.36
C ASP A 24 2.39 -46.81 28.60
N TYR A 25 2.56 -46.38 29.84
CA TYR A 25 2.44 -44.98 30.22
C TYR A 25 3.64 -44.21 29.68
N MET A 26 3.50 -43.64 28.47
CA MET A 26 4.48 -42.70 27.97
C MET A 26 4.31 -41.36 28.69
N PRO A 27 5.35 -40.81 29.35
CA PRO A 27 5.29 -39.46 29.89
C PRO A 27 5.07 -38.45 28.76
N ARG A 28 3.97 -37.69 28.84
CA ARG A 28 3.55 -36.69 27.82
C ARG A 28 3.72 -35.24 28.28
N GLY A 29 4.54 -35.00 29.30
CA GLY A 29 4.80 -33.65 29.82
C GLY A 29 3.81 -33.23 30.90
N SER A 30 3.73 -31.92 31.14
CA SER A 30 2.93 -31.32 32.22
C SER A 30 1.50 -31.00 31.78
N LEU A 31 0.65 -30.59 32.73
CA LEU A 31 -0.69 -30.05 32.45
C LEU A 31 -0.65 -28.65 31.81
N GLN A 32 0.51 -27.98 31.84
CA GLN A 32 0.67 -26.69 31.17
C GLN A 32 0.71 -26.90 29.66
N TYR A 33 0.08 -26.00 28.92
CA TYR A 33 0.12 -26.07 27.46
C TYR A 33 1.56 -25.84 26.98
N GLU A 34 2.16 -26.89 26.45
CA GLU A 34 3.47 -26.86 25.83
C GLU A 34 3.28 -26.65 24.32
N PHE A 35 3.82 -25.54 23.80
CA PHE A 35 3.78 -25.30 22.35
C PHE A 35 4.52 -26.41 21.62
N ALA A 36 3.88 -27.02 20.62
CA ALA A 36 4.58 -27.90 19.69
C ALA A 36 5.72 -27.12 19.04
N THR A 37 6.90 -27.74 18.94
CA THR A 37 8.14 -27.16 18.39
C THR A 37 8.05 -26.73 16.92
N GLU A 38 6.92 -26.99 16.27
CA GLU A 38 6.71 -26.86 14.83
C GLU A 38 5.92 -25.59 14.42
N ILE A 39 5.32 -24.86 15.35
CA ILE A 39 4.35 -23.80 14.99
C ILE A 39 4.95 -22.40 15.21
N LEU A 40 5.58 -21.87 14.16
CA LEU A 40 5.89 -20.44 14.07
C LEU A 40 4.62 -19.62 13.81
N GLN A 41 4.39 -18.67 14.72
CA GLN A 41 3.21 -17.83 14.91
C GLN A 41 2.91 -16.92 13.71
N THR A 42 2.24 -17.43 12.68
CA THR A 42 1.57 -16.59 11.67
C THR A 42 0.10 -16.94 11.62
N PRO A 43 -0.83 -15.99 11.88
CA PRO A 43 -2.25 -16.24 11.85
C PRO A 43 -2.69 -16.45 10.40
N ILE A 44 -2.87 -17.71 10.01
CA ILE A 44 -3.33 -18.10 8.67
C ILE A 44 -4.47 -19.10 8.83
N GLN A 45 -5.39 -19.09 7.86
CA GLN A 45 -6.50 -20.03 7.71
C GLN A 45 -6.03 -21.49 7.92
N LEU A 46 -6.68 -22.21 8.83
CA LEU A 46 -6.36 -23.61 9.12
C LEU A 46 -6.60 -24.47 7.87
N THR A 47 -5.51 -24.95 7.25
CA THR A 47 -5.56 -25.86 6.09
C THR A 47 -5.40 -27.30 6.54
N LYS A 48 -6.28 -28.20 6.06
CA LYS A 48 -6.17 -29.63 6.30
C LYS A 48 -5.00 -30.21 5.48
N ILE A 49 -3.98 -30.73 6.16
CA ILE A 49 -2.84 -31.40 5.56
C ILE A 49 -3.08 -32.90 5.64
N SER A 50 -3.28 -33.56 4.50
CA SER A 50 -3.50 -35.01 4.43
C SER A 50 -2.41 -35.71 3.63
N ASN A 51 -1.99 -35.13 2.50
CA ASN A 51 -0.91 -35.63 1.65
C ASN A 51 -0.10 -34.44 1.14
N ALA A 52 0.86 -33.99 1.94
CA ALA A 52 1.66 -32.81 1.64
C ALA A 52 2.32 -32.87 0.25
N PRO A 53 2.98 -33.97 -0.18
CA PRO A 53 3.57 -34.05 -1.51
C PRO A 53 2.57 -33.86 -2.67
N ALA A 54 1.37 -34.43 -2.58
CA ALA A 54 0.34 -34.27 -3.60
C ALA A 54 -0.21 -32.83 -3.60
N GLN A 55 -0.51 -32.29 -2.43
CA GLN A 55 -1.04 -30.94 -2.25
C GLN A 55 -0.04 -29.87 -2.72
N ILE A 56 1.26 -30.06 -2.48
CA ILE A 56 2.32 -29.18 -3.00
C ILE A 56 2.29 -29.13 -4.53
N LYS A 57 2.20 -30.30 -5.19
CA LYS A 57 2.18 -30.37 -6.66
C LYS A 57 0.96 -29.67 -7.24
N GLU A 58 -0.20 -29.85 -6.62
CA GLU A 58 -1.45 -29.21 -7.03
C GLU A 58 -1.39 -27.68 -6.90
N VAL A 59 -0.96 -27.17 -5.75
CA VAL A 59 -0.86 -25.72 -5.51
C VAL A 59 0.23 -25.09 -6.39
N LEU A 60 1.37 -25.77 -6.56
CA LEU A 60 2.44 -25.30 -7.42
C LEU A 60 1.99 -25.23 -8.89
N LYS A 61 1.26 -26.24 -9.37
CA LYS A 61 0.64 -26.23 -10.71
C LYS A 61 -0.32 -25.05 -10.84
N HIS A 62 -1.18 -24.83 -9.84
CA HIS A 62 -2.12 -23.71 -9.83
C HIS A 62 -1.40 -22.36 -9.90
N LEU A 63 -0.36 -22.15 -9.09
CA LEU A 63 0.42 -20.90 -9.08
C LEU A 63 1.11 -20.65 -10.43
N VAL A 64 1.63 -21.69 -11.07
CA VAL A 64 2.27 -21.58 -12.38
C VAL A 64 1.28 -21.28 -13.50
N GLU A 65 0.20 -22.05 -13.59
CA GLU A 65 -0.76 -21.94 -14.72
C GLU A 65 -1.57 -20.65 -14.68
N ASN A 66 -1.82 -20.11 -13.49
CA ASN A 66 -2.77 -19.02 -13.31
C ASN A 66 -2.12 -17.64 -13.07
N ASN A 67 -0.79 -17.51 -13.09
CA ASN A 67 -0.08 -16.24 -12.87
C ASN A 67 0.92 -15.87 -14.00
N VAL A 68 0.63 -16.25 -15.25
CA VAL A 68 1.56 -16.07 -16.39
C VAL A 68 1.59 -14.63 -16.91
N ALA A 69 0.45 -13.93 -16.98
CA ALA A 69 0.35 -12.57 -17.51
C ALA A 69 0.04 -11.51 -16.44
N MET A 70 -0.77 -11.86 -15.44
CA MET A 70 -1.15 -11.00 -14.31
C MET A 70 -1.23 -11.86 -13.04
N VAL A 71 -0.87 -11.28 -11.89
CA VAL A 71 -0.98 -11.95 -10.59
C VAL A 71 -2.46 -12.02 -10.21
N ARG A 72 -2.99 -13.21 -9.95
CA ARG A 72 -4.37 -13.37 -9.48
C ARG A 72 -4.52 -13.02 -8.01
N ASP A 73 -5.72 -12.57 -7.65
CA ASP A 73 -6.09 -12.19 -6.29
C ASP A 73 -5.88 -13.32 -5.26
N ASP A 74 -6.00 -14.59 -5.69
CA ASP A 74 -5.82 -15.75 -4.83
C ASP A 74 -4.36 -16.23 -4.72
N ALA A 75 -3.44 -15.69 -5.53
CA ALA A 75 -2.05 -16.11 -5.58
C ALA A 75 -1.30 -15.94 -4.24
N PRO A 76 -1.45 -14.83 -3.48
CA PRO A 76 -0.81 -14.72 -2.17
C PRO A 76 -1.30 -15.79 -1.18
N LEU A 77 -2.60 -16.12 -1.21
CA LEU A 77 -3.16 -17.16 -0.35
C LEU A 77 -2.64 -18.55 -0.76
N LYS A 78 -2.63 -18.86 -2.06
CA LYS A 78 -2.06 -20.11 -2.59
C LYS A 78 -0.57 -20.23 -2.29
N PHE A 79 0.19 -19.15 -2.37
CA PHE A 79 1.61 -19.11 -1.99
C PHE A 79 1.79 -19.44 -0.51
N VAL A 80 0.98 -18.85 0.37
CA VAL A 80 1.00 -19.17 1.80
C VAL A 80 0.61 -20.64 2.05
N GLN A 81 -0.37 -21.18 1.33
CA GLN A 81 -0.70 -22.61 1.40
C GLN A 81 0.48 -23.50 0.99
N LEU A 82 1.20 -23.13 -0.07
CA LEU A 82 2.39 -23.84 -0.52
C LEU A 82 3.48 -23.86 0.56
N VAL A 83 3.71 -22.73 1.23
CA VAL A 83 4.64 -22.63 2.37
C VAL A 83 4.23 -23.60 3.49
N GLN A 84 2.93 -23.65 3.84
CA GLN A 84 2.44 -24.53 4.91
C GLN A 84 2.59 -26.02 4.56
N PHE A 85 2.28 -26.41 3.32
CA PHE A 85 2.47 -27.80 2.90
C PHE A 85 3.96 -28.19 2.86
N LEU A 86 4.84 -27.28 2.44
CA LEU A 86 6.29 -27.51 2.48
C LEU A 86 6.85 -27.58 3.91
N ARG A 87 6.26 -26.87 4.88
CA ARG A 87 6.63 -27.01 6.31
C ARG A 87 6.31 -28.40 6.86
N ALA A 88 5.22 -29.01 6.40
CA ALA A 88 4.83 -30.37 6.78
C ALA A 88 5.55 -31.46 5.97
N ALA A 89 6.26 -31.11 4.90
CA ALA A 89 6.97 -32.05 4.05
C ALA A 89 8.33 -32.45 4.65
N THR A 90 8.74 -33.70 4.44
CA THR A 90 10.07 -34.15 4.86
C THR A 90 11.15 -33.64 3.90
N LEU A 91 12.43 -33.76 4.30
CA LEU A 91 13.56 -33.46 3.39
C LEU A 91 13.45 -34.28 2.10
N LYS A 92 13.15 -35.58 2.22
CA LYS A 92 12.99 -36.49 1.08
C LYS A 92 11.87 -36.06 0.14
N ASP A 93 10.75 -35.60 0.68
CA ASP A 93 9.64 -35.08 -0.12
C ASP A 93 10.04 -33.81 -0.87
N THR A 94 10.73 -32.89 -0.18
CA THR A 94 11.24 -31.64 -0.76
C THR A 94 12.24 -31.93 -1.89
N GLU A 95 13.12 -32.90 -1.71
CA GLU A 95 14.06 -33.35 -2.74
C GLU A 95 13.36 -33.98 -3.96
N ALA A 96 12.34 -34.82 -3.73
CA ALA A 96 11.57 -35.43 -4.81
C ALA A 96 10.82 -34.37 -5.62
N ILE A 97 10.25 -33.36 -4.96
CA ILE A 97 9.56 -32.24 -5.61
C ILE A 97 10.57 -31.40 -6.41
N TRP A 98 11.72 -31.07 -5.83
CA TRP A 98 12.78 -30.35 -6.54
C TRP A 98 13.24 -31.12 -7.78
N ALA A 99 13.57 -32.41 -7.65
CA ALA A 99 14.00 -33.23 -8.77
C ALA A 99 12.97 -33.27 -9.92
N GLN A 100 11.67 -33.21 -9.59
CA GLN A 100 10.60 -33.21 -10.58
C GLN A 100 10.45 -31.87 -11.34
N PHE A 101 10.80 -30.74 -10.71
CA PHE A 101 10.47 -29.41 -11.23
C PHE A 101 11.68 -28.50 -11.49
N LYS A 102 12.90 -28.91 -11.10
CA LYS A 102 14.11 -28.08 -11.22
C LYS A 102 14.46 -27.66 -12.64
N ASP A 103 14.08 -28.45 -13.64
CA ASP A 103 14.34 -28.20 -15.06
C ASP A 103 13.18 -27.47 -15.76
N LYS A 104 12.13 -27.08 -15.02
CA LYS A 104 10.97 -26.33 -15.51
C LYS A 104 11.05 -24.88 -15.03
N PRO A 105 11.44 -23.90 -15.87
CA PRO A 105 11.83 -22.55 -15.41
C PRO A 105 10.80 -21.84 -14.53
N VAL A 106 9.51 -21.91 -14.90
CA VAL A 106 8.44 -21.24 -14.14
C VAL A 106 8.18 -21.91 -12.79
N TYR A 107 8.18 -23.25 -12.75
CA TYR A 107 8.04 -24.01 -11.50
C TYR A 107 9.25 -23.82 -10.59
N ARG A 108 10.45 -23.85 -11.17
CA ARG A 108 11.73 -23.63 -10.48
C ARG A 108 11.72 -22.27 -9.77
N ARG A 109 11.27 -21.21 -10.44
CA ARG A 109 11.17 -19.87 -9.83
C ARG A 109 10.25 -19.86 -8.61
N TRP A 110 9.04 -20.41 -8.72
CA TRP A 110 8.13 -20.50 -7.58
C TRP A 110 8.72 -21.31 -6.42
N LEU A 111 9.44 -22.40 -6.69
CA LEU A 111 10.14 -23.16 -5.65
C LEU A 111 11.24 -22.34 -4.99
N LEU A 112 12.06 -21.62 -5.75
CA LEU A 112 13.12 -20.75 -5.23
C LEU A 112 12.58 -19.61 -4.37
N ASP A 113 11.41 -19.05 -4.71
CA ASP A 113 10.74 -18.02 -3.92
C ASP A 113 10.10 -18.62 -2.64
N THR A 114 9.56 -19.83 -2.72
CA THR A 114 8.81 -20.45 -1.62
C THR A 114 9.71 -21.10 -0.58
N LEU A 115 10.75 -21.84 -1.00
CA LEU A 115 11.66 -22.56 -0.11
C LEU A 115 12.15 -21.69 1.05
N PRO A 116 12.78 -20.51 0.84
CA PRO A 116 13.30 -19.72 1.95
C PRO A 116 12.21 -19.15 2.88
N ALA A 117 10.95 -19.04 2.43
CA ALA A 117 9.80 -18.64 3.25
C ALA A 117 9.25 -19.75 4.15
N VAL A 118 9.61 -21.02 3.89
CA VAL A 118 9.27 -22.17 4.74
C VAL A 118 9.82 -21.99 6.16
N ALA A 119 10.98 -21.34 6.30
CA ALA A 119 11.56 -20.96 7.59
C ALA A 119 11.85 -22.15 8.54
N THR A 120 12.29 -23.29 8.00
CA THR A 120 12.68 -24.48 8.79
C THR A 120 14.17 -24.82 8.61
N PRO A 121 14.84 -25.42 9.62
CA PRO A 121 16.21 -25.89 9.51
C PRO A 121 16.45 -26.81 8.29
N VAL A 122 15.49 -27.70 8.01
CA VAL A 122 15.51 -28.65 6.90
C VAL A 122 15.75 -27.94 5.55
N VAL A 123 15.12 -26.79 5.35
CA VAL A 123 15.29 -26.03 4.10
C VAL A 123 16.66 -25.38 4.00
N LEU A 124 17.23 -24.89 5.10
CA LEU A 124 18.60 -24.34 5.06
C LEU A 124 19.62 -25.41 4.66
N LYS A 125 19.46 -26.62 5.20
CA LYS A 125 20.26 -27.79 4.79
C LYS A 125 20.08 -28.10 3.31
N PHE A 126 18.84 -28.16 2.84
CA PHE A 126 18.51 -28.40 1.43
C PHE A 126 19.18 -27.36 0.50
N ILE A 127 19.03 -26.06 0.79
CA ILE A 127 19.61 -24.96 0.00
C ILE A 127 21.14 -25.10 -0.07
N LYS A 128 21.78 -25.38 1.07
CA LYS A 128 23.23 -25.64 1.14
C LYS A 128 23.64 -26.80 0.23
N GLU A 129 23.00 -27.95 0.37
CA GLU A 129 23.36 -29.17 -0.38
C GLU A 129 23.18 -28.99 -1.89
N LYS A 130 22.07 -28.39 -2.33
CA LYS A 130 21.81 -28.17 -3.77
C LYS A 130 22.75 -27.14 -4.40
N PHE A 131 23.15 -26.11 -3.66
CA PHE A 131 24.18 -25.19 -4.16
C PHE A 131 25.55 -25.85 -4.29
N LEU A 132 25.97 -26.65 -3.31
CA LEU A 132 27.24 -27.37 -3.39
C LEU A 132 27.24 -28.37 -4.55
N ALA A 133 26.11 -29.04 -4.80
CA ALA A 133 25.90 -29.92 -5.96
C ALA A 133 25.84 -29.19 -7.32
N GLY A 134 25.88 -27.85 -7.35
CA GLY A 134 25.82 -27.08 -8.60
C GLY A 134 24.42 -26.95 -9.20
N GLU A 135 23.38 -27.28 -8.44
CA GLU A 135 22.00 -27.19 -8.90
C GLU A 135 21.40 -25.79 -8.72
N PHE A 136 22.11 -24.85 -8.08
CA PHE A 136 21.74 -23.44 -7.98
C PHE A 136 22.78 -22.59 -8.70
N THR A 137 22.30 -21.63 -9.49
CA THR A 137 23.16 -20.55 -10.00
C THR A 137 23.46 -19.53 -8.90
N LEU A 138 24.48 -18.69 -9.08
CA LEU A 138 24.82 -17.66 -8.08
C LEU A 138 23.70 -16.64 -7.89
N THR A 139 23.03 -16.25 -8.98
CA THR A 139 21.93 -15.28 -8.98
C THR A 139 20.67 -15.82 -8.31
N GLU A 140 20.46 -17.15 -8.32
CA GLU A 140 19.38 -17.81 -7.57
C GLU A 140 19.78 -18.01 -6.10
N PHE A 141 21.03 -18.41 -5.85
CA PHE A 141 21.49 -18.80 -4.52
C PHE A 141 21.55 -17.63 -3.54
N ILE A 142 22.12 -16.50 -3.94
CA ILE A 142 22.29 -15.34 -3.05
C ILE A 142 20.96 -14.86 -2.44
N PRO A 143 19.92 -14.51 -3.23
CA PRO A 143 18.66 -14.04 -2.67
C PRO A 143 17.96 -15.14 -1.85
N THR A 144 17.98 -16.40 -2.32
CA THR A 144 17.40 -17.54 -1.58
C THR A 144 18.05 -17.71 -0.22
N LEU A 145 19.38 -17.68 -0.16
CA LEU A 145 20.14 -17.84 1.08
C LEU A 145 19.93 -16.68 2.04
N VAL A 146 19.92 -15.43 1.56
CA VAL A 146 19.69 -14.24 2.41
C VAL A 146 18.32 -14.32 3.10
N VAL A 147 17.26 -14.66 2.35
CA VAL A 147 15.91 -14.81 2.92
C VAL A 147 15.87 -16.00 3.88
N ALA A 148 16.48 -17.14 3.54
CA ALA A 148 16.53 -18.31 4.42
C ALA A 148 17.24 -18.00 5.74
N LEU A 149 18.44 -17.41 5.71
CA LEU A 149 19.19 -17.02 6.92
C LEU A 149 18.44 -15.97 7.75
N GLN A 150 17.54 -15.19 7.14
CA GLN A 150 16.69 -14.25 7.86
C GLN A 150 15.48 -14.92 8.54
N MET A 151 14.84 -15.88 7.88
CA MET A 151 13.59 -16.49 8.33
C MET A 151 13.79 -17.72 9.24
N VAL A 152 14.83 -18.52 8.98
CA VAL A 152 15.07 -19.79 9.69
C VAL A 152 15.45 -19.51 11.16
N PRO A 153 14.86 -20.25 12.12
CA PRO A 153 15.26 -20.15 13.52
C PRO A 153 16.71 -20.58 13.69
N ALA A 154 17.44 -19.91 14.57
CA ALA A 154 18.84 -20.24 14.83
C ALA A 154 18.96 -21.22 15.99
N ASP A 155 19.62 -22.35 15.73
CA ASP A 155 20.01 -23.41 16.66
C ASP A 155 21.46 -23.84 16.37
N LEU A 156 22.01 -24.77 17.16
CA LEU A 156 23.40 -25.20 16.99
C LEU A 156 23.65 -25.85 15.61
N GLU A 157 22.66 -26.57 15.08
CA GLU A 157 22.80 -27.32 13.82
C GLU A 157 22.80 -26.38 12.61
N THR A 158 21.86 -25.44 12.56
CA THR A 158 21.77 -24.40 11.52
C THR A 158 22.97 -23.46 11.53
N ILE A 159 23.52 -23.13 12.71
CA ILE A 159 24.77 -22.37 12.83
C ILE A 159 25.94 -23.16 12.26
N GLN A 160 26.07 -24.46 12.60
CA GLN A 160 27.12 -25.32 12.06
C GLN A 160 27.04 -25.47 10.54
N TRP A 161 25.83 -25.63 9.98
CA TRP A 161 25.64 -25.67 8.54
C TRP A 161 26.04 -24.36 7.86
N THR A 162 25.65 -23.23 8.44
CA THR A 162 26.04 -21.91 7.93
C THR A 162 27.56 -21.71 8.01
N ALA A 163 28.20 -22.12 9.10
CA ALA A 163 29.65 -22.10 9.27
C ALA A 163 30.35 -22.94 8.19
N SER A 164 29.91 -24.19 8.02
CA SER A 164 30.49 -25.11 7.03
C SER A 164 30.36 -24.60 5.59
N LEU A 165 29.30 -23.84 5.29
CA LEU A 165 29.12 -23.18 4.01
C LEU A 165 30.06 -21.97 3.91
N ALA A 166 30.11 -21.11 4.92
CA ALA A 166 30.94 -19.91 4.95
C ALA A 166 32.44 -20.20 4.74
N LEU A 167 32.90 -21.34 5.27
CA LEU A 167 34.28 -21.80 5.21
C LEU A 167 34.58 -22.71 4.00
N HIS A 168 33.60 -22.97 3.14
CA HIS A 168 33.77 -23.87 2.01
C HIS A 168 34.61 -23.22 0.89
N GLU A 169 35.52 -23.98 0.27
CA GLU A 169 36.43 -23.47 -0.79
C GLU A 169 35.67 -22.82 -1.96
N LYS A 170 34.59 -23.46 -2.43
CA LYS A 170 33.66 -22.92 -3.45
C LYS A 170 33.09 -21.54 -3.12
N ILE A 171 32.93 -21.19 -1.84
CA ILE A 171 32.45 -19.88 -1.40
C ILE A 171 33.62 -18.90 -1.32
N ALA A 172 34.78 -19.37 -0.86
CA ALA A 172 35.99 -18.54 -0.74
C ALA A 172 36.45 -17.92 -2.07
N THR A 173 36.18 -18.58 -3.20
CA THR A 173 36.54 -18.08 -4.54
C THR A 173 35.61 -16.99 -5.09
N ILE A 174 34.50 -16.67 -4.41
CA ILE A 174 33.48 -15.73 -4.90
C ILE A 174 33.26 -14.62 -3.86
N PRO A 175 33.93 -13.46 -3.99
CA PRO A 175 33.97 -12.43 -2.93
C PRO A 175 32.59 -11.95 -2.44
N ALA A 176 31.68 -11.66 -3.36
CA ALA A 176 30.33 -11.19 -3.01
C ALA A 176 29.53 -12.26 -2.23
N LEU A 177 29.69 -13.53 -2.60
CA LEU A 177 29.01 -14.63 -1.92
C LEU A 177 29.65 -14.93 -0.57
N ARG A 178 30.99 -14.86 -0.48
CA ARG A 178 31.74 -14.97 0.77
C ARG A 178 31.26 -13.94 1.79
N GLU A 179 31.12 -12.68 1.39
CA GLU A 179 30.63 -11.62 2.28
C GLU A 179 29.22 -11.94 2.80
N VAL A 180 28.28 -12.28 1.91
CA VAL A 180 26.89 -12.60 2.28
C VAL A 180 26.81 -13.76 3.28
N VAL A 181 27.50 -14.87 3.00
CA VAL A 181 27.42 -16.08 3.84
C VAL A 181 28.08 -15.83 5.20
N MET A 182 29.22 -15.13 5.22
CA MET A 182 29.91 -14.78 6.47
C MET A 182 29.08 -13.83 7.34
N LEU A 183 28.46 -12.79 6.76
CA LEU A 183 27.57 -11.89 7.51
C LEU A 183 26.33 -12.62 8.05
N GLY A 184 25.82 -13.57 7.27
CA GLY A 184 24.75 -14.48 7.66
C GLY A 184 25.15 -15.39 8.82
N TYR A 185 26.38 -15.93 8.82
CA TYR A 185 26.93 -16.71 9.92
C TYR A 185 26.94 -15.93 11.23
N GLY A 186 27.42 -14.69 11.21
CA GLY A 186 27.36 -13.80 12.38
C GLY A 186 25.91 -13.53 12.85
N SER A 187 24.98 -13.37 11.92
CA SER A 187 23.56 -13.13 12.23
C SER A 187 22.87 -14.34 12.88
N MET A 188 23.20 -15.56 12.45
CA MET A 188 22.70 -16.79 13.05
C MET A 188 23.18 -16.94 14.50
N ILE A 189 24.46 -16.65 14.76
CA ILE A 189 25.00 -16.61 16.13
C ILE A 189 24.26 -15.56 16.96
N ALA A 190 24.02 -14.37 16.42
CA ALA A 190 23.31 -13.31 17.13
C ALA A 190 21.88 -13.73 17.53
N LYS A 191 21.12 -14.32 16.60
CA LYS A 191 19.76 -14.83 16.84
C LYS A 191 19.73 -15.89 17.92
N TYR A 192 20.65 -16.85 17.84
CA TYR A 192 20.76 -17.92 18.85
C TYR A 192 21.11 -17.36 20.23
N CYS A 193 22.08 -16.45 20.32
CA CYS A 193 22.47 -15.82 21.58
C CYS A 193 21.40 -14.91 22.19
N VAL A 194 20.34 -14.54 21.46
CA VAL A 194 19.17 -13.82 22.02
C VAL A 194 18.18 -14.78 22.65
N ALA A 195 18.00 -15.96 22.06
CA ALA A 195 17.09 -16.99 22.55
C ALA A 195 17.65 -17.80 23.72
N VAL A 196 18.98 -17.94 23.82
CA VAL A 196 19.66 -18.79 24.82
C VAL A 196 20.38 -17.93 25.87
N PRO A 197 20.11 -18.12 27.19
CA PRO A 197 20.70 -17.31 28.26
C PRO A 197 22.24 -17.37 28.35
N THR A 198 22.84 -18.51 28.05
CA THR A 198 24.30 -18.73 28.06
C THR A 198 24.77 -19.10 26.66
N CYS A 199 25.14 -18.10 25.87
CA CYS A 199 25.63 -18.33 24.51
C CYS A 199 27.09 -18.84 24.52
N PRO A 200 27.42 -19.95 23.84
CA PRO A 200 28.78 -20.49 23.81
C PRO A 200 29.73 -19.61 22.98
N ALA A 201 30.88 -19.24 23.57
CA ALA A 201 31.91 -18.47 22.87
C ALA A 201 32.58 -19.25 21.72
N GLU A 202 32.56 -20.58 21.75
CA GLU A 202 33.15 -21.47 20.73
C GLU A 202 32.57 -21.23 19.33
N LEU A 203 31.34 -20.72 19.22
CA LEU A 203 30.71 -20.41 17.93
C LEU A 203 31.49 -19.34 17.15
N LEU A 204 32.26 -18.49 17.83
CA LEU A 204 33.04 -17.42 17.22
C LEU A 204 34.47 -17.80 16.90
N ARG A 205 34.93 -18.96 17.39
CA ARG A 205 36.33 -19.39 17.25
C ARG A 205 36.82 -19.33 15.79
N PRO A 206 36.07 -19.83 14.78
CA PRO A 206 36.51 -19.74 13.39
C PRO A 206 36.68 -18.29 12.89
N ILE A 207 35.81 -17.37 13.35
CA ILE A 207 35.85 -15.96 12.93
C ILE A 207 37.04 -15.26 13.61
N HIS A 208 37.34 -15.59 14.86
CA HIS A 208 38.51 -15.05 15.58
C HIS A 208 39.83 -15.53 14.96
N GLU A 209 39.90 -16.80 14.53
CA GLU A 209 41.06 -17.37 13.83
C GLU A 209 41.28 -16.65 12.48
N ILE A 210 40.23 -16.49 11.67
CA ILE A 210 40.28 -15.74 10.40
C ILE A 210 40.75 -14.30 10.62
N ALA A 211 40.16 -13.60 11.60
CA ALA A 211 40.57 -12.24 11.91
C ALA A 211 42.05 -12.16 12.28
N THR A 212 42.55 -13.11 13.07
CA THR A 212 43.95 -13.15 13.52
C THR A 212 44.91 -13.40 12.35
N GLU A 213 44.56 -14.31 11.44
CA GLU A 213 45.33 -14.60 10.24
C GLU A 213 45.32 -13.43 9.24
N ALA A 214 44.17 -12.80 9.03
CA ALA A 214 44.04 -11.64 8.15
C ALA A 214 44.88 -10.46 8.66
N ILE A 215 44.92 -10.24 9.98
CA ILE A 215 45.77 -9.22 10.62
C ILE A 215 47.25 -9.53 10.39
N SER A 216 47.69 -10.79 10.53
CA SER A 216 49.11 -11.14 10.36
C SER A 216 49.58 -10.99 8.90
N LYS A 217 48.68 -11.22 7.94
CA LYS A 217 48.93 -11.04 6.50
C LYS A 217 48.69 -9.62 5.99
N ASN A 218 48.19 -8.71 6.84
CA ASN A 218 47.75 -7.36 6.45
C ASN A 218 46.69 -7.38 5.32
N ASP A 219 45.79 -8.37 5.35
CA ASP A 219 44.70 -8.54 4.39
C ASP A 219 43.50 -7.65 4.76
N ILE A 220 43.52 -6.40 4.28
CA ILE A 220 42.54 -5.38 4.64
C ILE A 220 41.08 -5.79 4.34
N PRO A 221 40.74 -6.35 3.15
CA PRO A 221 39.41 -6.86 2.88
C PRO A 221 38.94 -7.93 3.88
N GLU A 222 39.79 -8.90 4.22
CA GLU A 222 39.40 -10.00 5.11
C GLU A 222 39.31 -9.53 6.58
N ILE A 223 40.16 -8.60 7.01
CA ILE A 223 40.03 -7.92 8.32
C ILE A 223 38.67 -7.21 8.41
N THR A 224 38.31 -6.46 7.37
CA THR A 224 37.05 -5.70 7.29
C THR A 224 35.84 -6.64 7.36
N LEU A 225 35.86 -7.72 6.59
CA LEU A 225 34.79 -8.72 6.61
C LEU A 225 34.66 -9.35 8.00
N ALA A 226 35.77 -9.82 8.60
CA ALA A 226 35.74 -10.43 9.93
C ALA A 226 35.18 -9.47 11.00
N LEU A 227 35.55 -8.19 10.96
CA LEU A 227 35.00 -7.16 11.85
C LEU A 227 33.49 -7.01 11.73
N LYS A 228 32.97 -6.91 10.50
CA LYS A 228 31.52 -6.84 10.25
C LYS A 228 30.78 -8.08 10.77
N VAL A 229 31.36 -9.27 10.58
CA VAL A 229 30.80 -10.55 11.06
C VAL A 229 30.76 -10.61 12.59
N LEU A 230 31.85 -10.20 13.26
CA LEU A 230 31.90 -10.10 14.72
C LEU A 230 30.89 -9.06 15.26
N GLY A 231 30.71 -7.95 14.52
CA GLY A 231 29.72 -6.92 14.82
C GLY A 231 28.27 -7.41 14.71
N ASN A 232 27.97 -8.20 13.68
CA ASN A 232 26.66 -8.85 13.52
C ASN A 232 26.40 -9.85 14.66
N ALA A 233 27.39 -10.70 14.99
CA ALA A 233 27.27 -11.67 16.09
C ALA A 233 27.08 -10.98 17.46
N GLY A 234 27.77 -9.86 17.69
CA GLY A 234 27.58 -9.02 18.85
C GLY A 234 27.78 -9.76 20.18
N HIS A 235 28.77 -10.64 20.24
CA HIS A 235 29.04 -11.48 21.41
C HIS A 235 30.19 -10.87 22.26
N PRO A 236 30.08 -10.86 23.61
CA PRO A 236 31.07 -10.22 24.47
C PRO A 236 32.51 -10.77 24.35
N SER A 237 32.68 -12.05 24.01
CA SER A 237 34.02 -12.64 23.82
C SER A 237 34.83 -11.98 22.70
N SER A 238 34.16 -11.32 21.74
CA SER A 238 34.79 -10.59 20.63
C SER A 238 35.34 -9.21 21.03
N LEU A 239 34.99 -8.71 22.23
CA LEU A 239 35.41 -7.38 22.69
C LEU A 239 36.93 -7.22 22.70
N LYS A 240 37.65 -8.18 23.31
CA LYS A 240 39.12 -8.13 23.40
C LYS A 240 39.81 -8.21 22.02
N PRO A 241 39.43 -9.14 21.12
CA PRO A 241 39.93 -9.14 19.74
C PRO A 241 39.71 -7.83 19.00
N ILE A 242 38.49 -7.26 19.03
CA ILE A 242 38.16 -6.01 18.33
C ILE A 242 38.97 -4.83 18.90
N MET A 243 39.10 -4.75 20.22
CA MET A 243 39.86 -3.67 20.89
C MET A 243 41.33 -3.63 20.48
N LYS A 244 41.94 -4.75 20.10
CA LYS A 244 43.35 -4.78 19.63
C LYS A 244 43.56 -4.01 18.32
N LEU A 245 42.49 -3.71 17.58
CA LEU A 245 42.51 -2.99 16.29
C LEU A 245 42.23 -1.50 16.45
N LEU A 246 42.06 -1.01 17.68
CA LEU A 246 41.79 0.40 17.96
C LEU A 246 43.09 1.16 18.30
N PRO A 247 43.33 2.33 17.69
CA PRO A 247 44.59 3.09 17.78
C PRO A 247 44.97 3.55 19.19
N VAL A 248 43.98 3.75 20.08
CA VAL A 248 44.21 4.24 21.45
C VAL A 248 44.69 3.16 22.42
N LEU A 249 44.61 1.88 22.02
CA LEU A 249 44.94 0.74 22.86
C LEU A 249 46.24 0.03 22.44
N LYS A 250 46.67 0.19 21.18
CA LYS A 250 47.95 -0.33 20.66
C LYS A 250 48.52 0.57 19.56
N THR A 251 49.81 0.92 19.69
CA THR A 251 50.54 1.75 18.71
C THR A 251 50.62 1.12 17.31
N THR A 252 50.62 -0.21 17.21
CA THR A 252 50.62 -0.94 15.93
C THR A 252 49.27 -0.85 15.19
N ALA A 253 48.18 -0.54 15.89
CA ALA A 253 46.86 -0.37 15.28
C ALA A 253 46.72 0.97 14.54
N SER A 254 47.56 1.97 14.86
CA SER A 254 47.62 3.25 14.17
C SER A 254 48.13 3.15 12.73
N ALA A 255 48.75 2.02 12.35
CA ALA A 255 49.19 1.73 10.99
C ALA A 255 48.07 1.17 10.08
N LEU A 256 46.91 0.80 10.65
CA LEU A 256 45.77 0.30 9.88
C LEU A 256 45.02 1.45 9.19
N PRO A 257 44.41 1.22 8.00
CA PRO A 257 43.58 2.21 7.34
C PRO A 257 42.42 2.69 8.22
N ILE A 258 42.02 3.95 8.06
CA ILE A 258 40.95 4.56 8.85
C ILE A 258 39.62 3.79 8.74
N GLY A 259 39.31 3.24 7.56
CA GLY A 259 38.10 2.43 7.35
C GLY A 259 38.04 1.18 8.25
N VAL A 260 39.18 0.48 8.42
CA VAL A 260 39.27 -0.68 9.33
C VAL A 260 39.05 -0.26 10.77
N GLN A 261 39.57 0.91 11.17
CA GLN A 261 39.39 1.45 12.51
C GLN A 261 37.92 1.86 12.76
N VAL A 262 37.25 2.44 11.75
CA VAL A 262 35.80 2.73 11.80
C VAL A 262 35.00 1.45 11.96
N ASP A 263 35.27 0.42 11.15
CA ASP A 263 34.59 -0.87 11.24
C ASP A 263 34.80 -1.56 12.58
N ALA A 264 36.00 -1.44 13.17
CA ALA A 264 36.27 -1.94 14.51
C ALA A 264 35.43 -1.23 15.58
N ILE A 265 35.25 0.10 15.50
CA ILE A 265 34.37 0.84 16.42
C ILE A 265 32.90 0.44 16.20
N LEU A 266 32.45 0.30 14.95
CA LEU A 266 31.07 -0.09 14.62
C LEU A 266 30.74 -1.52 15.06
N ALA A 267 31.71 -2.44 15.01
CA ALA A 267 31.55 -3.82 15.47
C ALA A 267 31.20 -3.91 16.97
N LEU A 268 31.55 -2.90 17.77
CA LEU A 268 31.22 -2.85 19.20
C LEU A 268 29.76 -2.48 19.49
N ARG A 269 28.98 -2.00 18.51
CA ARG A 269 27.60 -1.50 18.73
C ARG A 269 26.66 -2.57 19.28
N SER A 270 26.68 -3.77 18.72
CA SER A 270 25.81 -4.87 19.18
C SER A 270 26.22 -5.36 20.57
N ILE A 271 27.52 -5.35 20.89
CA ILE A 271 28.05 -5.67 22.22
C ILE A 271 27.63 -4.58 23.21
N ALA A 272 27.71 -3.29 22.85
CA ALA A 272 27.31 -2.16 23.68
C ALA A 272 25.85 -2.23 24.15
N LYS A 273 24.95 -2.79 23.33
CA LYS A 273 23.53 -2.97 23.68
C LYS A 273 23.32 -4.06 24.73
N LYS A 274 24.16 -5.10 24.75
CA LYS A 274 24.09 -6.23 25.69
C LYS A 274 24.91 -5.98 26.96
N GLU A 275 26.12 -5.46 26.81
CA GLU A 275 27.12 -5.24 27.85
C GLU A 275 27.64 -3.78 27.88
N PRO A 276 26.77 -2.80 28.16
CA PRO A 276 27.13 -1.37 28.07
C PRO A 276 28.30 -1.01 28.99
N LYS A 277 28.39 -1.63 30.16
CA LYS A 277 29.45 -1.36 31.16
C LYS A 277 30.85 -1.73 30.67
N LEU A 278 30.97 -2.71 29.79
CA LEU A 278 32.26 -3.16 29.24
C LEU A 278 32.73 -2.26 28.10
N VAL A 279 31.81 -1.71 27.31
CA VAL A 279 32.14 -0.91 26.11
C VAL A 279 32.27 0.58 26.43
N GLN A 280 31.52 1.08 27.40
CA GLN A 280 31.48 2.52 27.74
C GLN A 280 32.86 3.13 28.04
N PRO A 281 33.77 2.50 28.82
CA PRO A 281 35.10 3.06 29.07
C PRO A 281 35.94 3.22 27.80
N VAL A 282 35.83 2.26 26.88
CA VAL A 282 36.56 2.25 25.60
C VAL A 282 36.04 3.37 24.70
N ALA A 283 34.72 3.50 24.58
CA ALA A 283 34.10 4.55 23.77
C ALA A 283 34.43 5.96 24.31
N LEU A 284 34.43 6.13 25.63
CA LEU A 284 34.80 7.39 26.27
C LEU A 284 36.27 7.76 25.99
N GLN A 285 37.18 6.79 26.10
CA GLN A 285 38.61 7.00 25.82
C GLN A 285 38.84 7.45 24.37
N LEU A 286 38.17 6.82 23.41
CA LEU A 286 38.24 7.20 21.99
C LEU A 286 37.67 8.61 21.72
N VAL A 287 36.58 9.02 22.37
CA VAL A 287 35.99 10.36 22.18
C VAL A 287 36.91 11.47 22.70
N LEU A 288 37.56 11.20 23.84
CA LEU A 288 38.41 12.15 24.54
C LEU A 288 39.81 12.31 23.90
N GLU A 289 40.28 11.32 23.15
CA GLU A 289 41.58 11.37 22.50
C GLU A 289 41.59 12.39 21.36
N ARG A 290 42.34 13.50 21.54
CA ARG A 290 42.36 14.62 20.60
C ARG A 290 43.24 14.35 19.39
N ALA A 291 44.20 13.43 19.51
CA ALA A 291 45.08 13.04 18.41
C ALA A 291 44.40 12.12 17.39
N LEU A 292 43.20 11.59 17.68
CA LEU A 292 42.44 10.76 16.74
C LEU A 292 41.78 11.58 15.63
N HIS A 293 41.65 10.95 14.47
CA HIS A 293 40.91 11.49 13.35
C HIS A 293 39.46 11.84 13.75
N PRO A 294 38.90 12.99 13.31
CA PRO A 294 37.55 13.42 13.68
C PRO A 294 36.46 12.37 13.43
N GLU A 295 36.54 11.65 12.30
CA GLU A 295 35.60 10.58 11.95
C GLU A 295 35.56 9.46 13.00
N LEU A 296 36.73 9.01 13.49
CA LEU A 296 36.81 7.98 14.53
C LEU A 296 36.20 8.46 15.85
N ARG A 297 36.38 9.74 16.18
CA ARG A 297 35.81 10.35 17.38
C ARG A 297 34.28 10.49 17.27
N MET A 298 33.77 10.81 16.08
CA MET A 298 32.33 10.86 15.81
C MET A 298 31.69 9.47 15.92
N VAL A 299 32.30 8.45 15.32
CA VAL A 299 31.80 7.07 15.38
C VAL A 299 31.90 6.52 16.81
N ALA A 300 32.98 6.82 17.54
CA ALA A 300 33.10 6.49 18.96
C ALA A 300 32.06 7.20 19.84
N CYS A 301 31.68 8.42 19.48
CA CYS A 301 30.60 9.15 20.15
C CYS A 301 29.25 8.45 19.94
N ILE A 302 28.95 8.01 18.72
CA ILE A 302 27.75 7.20 18.42
C ILE A 302 27.76 5.93 19.28
N LEU A 303 28.89 5.23 19.36
CA LEU A 303 29.06 4.05 20.20
C LEU A 303 28.84 4.34 21.70
N LEU A 304 29.41 5.44 22.21
CA LEU A 304 29.27 5.86 23.61
C LEU A 304 27.80 6.09 23.97
N PHE A 305 27.00 6.64 23.07
CA PHE A 305 25.59 6.85 23.36
C PHE A 305 24.74 5.57 23.25
N GLU A 306 25.13 4.60 22.42
CA GLU A 306 24.51 3.27 22.40
C GLU A 306 24.68 2.54 23.74
N THR A 307 25.72 2.86 24.54
CA THR A 307 25.89 2.32 25.90
C THR A 307 25.01 2.99 26.97
N LYS A 308 24.21 4.01 26.61
CA LYS A 308 23.34 4.77 27.55
C LYS A 308 24.10 5.31 28.78
N PRO A 309 25.08 6.23 28.58
CA PRO A 309 25.94 6.70 29.66
C PRO A 309 25.15 7.53 30.68
N SER A 310 25.60 7.51 31.94
CA SER A 310 25.00 8.34 32.99
C SER A 310 25.33 9.82 32.77
N VAL A 311 24.48 10.71 33.30
CA VAL A 311 24.68 12.16 33.25
C VAL A 311 26.02 12.57 33.88
N ALA A 312 26.47 11.86 34.92
CA ALA A 312 27.78 12.08 35.53
C ALA A 312 28.94 11.76 34.57
N ALA A 313 28.85 10.66 33.81
CA ALA A 313 29.84 10.29 32.80
C ALA A 313 29.86 11.25 31.59
N MET A 314 28.75 11.94 31.31
CA MET A 314 28.68 13.02 30.31
C MET A 314 29.20 14.36 30.82
N SER A 315 29.21 14.58 32.14
CA SER A 315 29.66 15.84 32.75
C SER A 315 31.18 15.94 32.94
N SER A 316 31.90 14.82 32.92
CA SER A 316 33.37 14.78 33.01
C SER A 316 34.06 15.15 31.69
N SER A 317 33.36 15.10 30.55
CA SER A 317 33.82 15.71 29.31
C SER A 317 33.57 17.22 29.37
N ARG A 318 34.64 17.96 29.70
CA ARG A 318 34.69 19.42 29.72
C ARG A 318 34.51 19.98 28.28
N TRP A 319 33.29 19.96 27.75
CA TRP A 319 32.92 20.76 26.59
C TRP A 319 32.86 22.23 27.03
N SER A 320 33.67 23.06 26.38
CA SER A 320 33.72 24.50 26.60
C SER A 320 32.33 25.11 26.50
N LYS A 321 31.85 25.72 27.60
CA LYS A 321 30.69 26.61 27.60
C LYS A 321 31.06 27.85 26.79
N THR A 322 30.56 27.94 25.55
CA THR A 322 30.48 29.22 24.84
C THR A 322 29.01 29.60 24.81
N LEU A 323 28.63 30.52 25.69
CA LEU A 323 27.25 30.96 25.88
C LEU A 323 26.98 32.11 24.90
N THR A 324 26.40 31.82 23.74
CA THR A 324 25.94 32.86 22.81
C THR A 324 24.61 33.40 23.34
N LYS A 325 24.59 34.66 23.74
CA LYS A 325 23.39 35.37 24.23
C LYS A 325 22.36 35.42 23.09
N MET A 326 21.28 34.65 23.18
CA MET A 326 20.24 34.61 22.13
C MET A 326 19.34 35.85 22.22
N GLU A 327 19.16 36.56 21.09
CA GLU A 327 18.28 37.71 20.96
C GLU A 327 16.79 37.30 20.83
N ALA A 328 15.87 38.19 21.21
CA ALA A 328 14.44 37.92 21.17
C ALA A 328 13.84 38.12 19.77
N PHE A 329 12.84 37.30 19.41
CA PHE A 329 12.08 37.45 18.17
C PHE A 329 11.20 38.71 18.21
N ARG A 330 11.24 39.50 17.14
CA ARG A 330 10.46 40.72 16.92
C ARG A 330 9.47 40.50 15.77
N LYS A 331 8.20 40.83 15.97
CA LYS A 331 7.14 40.64 14.97
C LYS A 331 7.21 41.74 13.92
N PHE A 332 6.90 41.42 12.65
CA PHE A 332 6.68 42.47 11.65
C PHE A 332 5.40 43.24 11.98
N HIS A 333 5.55 44.52 12.36
CA HIS A 333 4.42 45.43 12.53
C HIS A 333 4.06 46.09 11.19
N LYS A 334 2.78 46.38 11.00
CA LYS A 334 2.16 46.75 9.72
C LYS A 334 2.71 48.03 9.05
N ASP A 335 3.62 48.81 9.66
CA ASP A 335 4.02 50.14 9.17
C ASP A 335 5.52 50.53 9.29
N GLN A 336 6.48 49.59 9.36
CA GLN A 336 7.90 49.99 9.53
C GLN A 336 8.70 50.29 8.26
N TYR A 337 8.11 50.26 7.06
CA TYR A 337 8.83 50.59 5.81
C TYR A 337 8.75 52.07 5.39
N LYS A 338 8.33 52.97 6.28
CA LYS A 338 8.45 54.41 6.06
C LYS A 338 9.09 55.09 7.27
N THR A 339 10.18 55.82 6.97
CA THR A 339 10.87 56.88 7.74
C THR A 339 12.11 56.50 8.56
N HIS A 340 13.21 57.14 8.16
CA HIS A 340 14.42 57.39 8.94
C HIS A 340 14.09 58.25 10.18
N HIS A 341 14.80 57.95 11.28
CA HIS A 341 14.99 58.74 12.51
C HIS A 341 13.75 59.12 13.34
N GLY A 342 13.79 58.74 14.62
CA GLY A 342 13.09 59.46 15.70
C GLY A 342 12.22 58.59 16.62
N ASP A 343 12.69 58.45 17.86
CA ASP A 343 12.01 58.18 19.14
C ASP A 343 10.73 57.34 19.25
N SER A 344 10.80 56.48 20.27
CA SER A 344 9.78 55.58 20.79
C SER A 344 8.46 56.27 21.17
N LYS A 345 7.38 55.92 20.47
CA LYS A 345 6.01 55.96 21.00
C LYS A 345 5.31 54.63 20.73
N SER A 346 4.92 53.95 21.80
CA SER A 346 4.16 52.70 21.75
C SER A 346 2.76 52.95 21.19
N SER A 347 2.52 52.62 19.92
CA SER A 347 1.16 52.50 19.38
C SER A 347 0.65 51.08 19.60
N ARG A 348 -0.40 50.95 20.42
CA ARG A 348 -1.06 49.69 20.75
C ARG A 348 -2.01 49.34 19.61
N SER A 349 -1.57 48.55 18.63
CA SER A 349 -2.42 48.14 17.50
C SER A 349 -3.29 46.92 17.85
N THR A 350 -4.60 47.10 17.83
CA THR A 350 -5.63 46.06 17.85
C THR A 350 -5.60 45.23 16.56
N GLY A 351 -4.78 44.19 16.53
CA GLY A 351 -4.94 43.12 15.53
C GLY A 351 -6.08 42.18 15.97
N SER A 352 -7.04 41.90 15.10
CA SER A 352 -8.12 40.95 15.40
C SER A 352 -7.51 39.56 15.67
N SER A 353 -7.84 38.94 16.81
CA SER A 353 -7.45 37.55 17.07
C SER A 353 -8.44 36.58 16.40
N LEU A 354 -8.01 35.34 16.11
CA LEU A 354 -8.90 34.28 15.63
C LEU A 354 -10.13 34.12 16.55
N GLU A 355 -9.95 34.27 17.86
CA GLU A 355 -11.03 34.21 18.84
C GLU A 355 -12.06 35.32 18.65
N GLN A 356 -11.63 36.51 18.27
CA GLN A 356 -12.52 37.64 17.99
C GLN A 356 -13.33 37.41 16.71
N ILE A 357 -12.73 36.80 15.68
CA ILE A 357 -13.39 36.44 14.43
C ILE A 357 -14.36 35.25 14.65
N GLN A 358 -13.97 34.25 15.43
CA GLN A 358 -14.84 33.13 15.82
C GLN A 358 -16.03 33.58 16.68
N LYS A 359 -15.87 34.62 17.50
CA LYS A 359 -16.98 35.24 18.25
C LYS A 359 -17.99 35.94 17.35
N GLN A 360 -17.55 36.50 16.22
CA GLN A 360 -18.44 37.15 15.26
C GLN A 360 -19.22 36.13 14.42
N SER A 361 -18.59 35.02 14.01
CA SER A 361 -19.27 33.91 13.34
C SER A 361 -18.63 32.58 13.72
N ARG A 362 -19.31 31.78 14.55
CA ARG A 362 -18.77 30.48 15.01
C ARG A 362 -18.82 29.41 13.91
N TYR A 363 -19.84 29.45 13.07
CA TYR A 363 -20.09 28.48 12.00
C TYR A 363 -20.37 29.22 10.69
N LEU A 364 -19.48 29.06 9.71
CA LEU A 364 -19.56 29.75 8.42
C LEU A 364 -20.75 29.28 7.57
N GLY A 365 -21.24 28.06 7.77
CA GLY A 365 -22.36 27.53 7.00
C GLY A 365 -23.70 28.25 7.19
N ASN A 366 -23.81 29.17 8.15
CA ASN A 366 -24.97 30.06 8.27
C ASN A 366 -24.90 31.28 7.35
N THR A 367 -23.71 31.63 6.86
CA THR A 367 -23.44 32.89 6.15
C THR A 367 -22.83 32.68 4.77
N VAL A 368 -22.19 31.53 4.52
CA VAL A 368 -21.49 31.23 3.27
C VAL A 368 -21.86 29.81 2.81
N PRO A 369 -22.19 29.60 1.52
CA PRO A 369 -22.44 28.26 0.99
C PRO A 369 -21.17 27.40 1.07
N PRO A 370 -21.30 26.07 1.20
CA PRO A 370 -20.15 25.19 1.22
C PRO A 370 -19.44 25.18 -0.14
N VAL A 371 -18.10 25.15 -0.10
CA VAL A 371 -17.25 24.95 -1.28
C VAL A 371 -17.41 23.53 -1.81
N PHE A 372 -17.48 22.55 -0.91
CA PHE A 372 -17.86 21.18 -1.20
C PHE A 372 -18.49 20.53 0.02
N ALA A 373 -19.31 19.51 -0.23
CA ALA A 373 -19.84 18.61 0.78
C ALA A 373 -19.73 17.16 0.27
N ILE A 374 -19.06 16.32 1.04
CA ILE A 374 -18.90 14.89 0.74
C ILE A 374 -19.60 14.11 1.85
N ILE A 375 -20.49 13.20 1.46
CA ILE A 375 -21.19 12.33 2.41
C ILE A 375 -20.76 10.89 2.11
N ALA A 376 -19.87 10.36 2.95
CA ALA A 376 -19.51 8.95 2.92
C ALA A 376 -20.54 8.20 3.77
N ARG A 377 -21.47 7.49 3.13
CA ARG A 377 -22.55 6.74 3.80
C ARG A 377 -22.44 5.25 3.53
N ALA A 378 -22.59 4.46 4.58
CA ALA A 378 -22.83 3.02 4.52
C ALA A 378 -24.22 2.76 5.10
N VAL A 379 -25.08 2.10 4.30
CA VAL A 379 -26.42 1.70 4.74
C VAL A 379 -26.33 0.28 5.26
N ARG A 380 -26.61 0.10 6.56
CA ARG A 380 -26.62 -1.22 7.20
C ARG A 380 -27.89 -2.01 6.81
N VAL A 381 -27.86 -3.32 7.05
CA VAL A 381 -29.01 -4.22 6.86
C VAL A 381 -30.24 -3.76 7.67
N ASP A 382 -30.04 -3.18 8.85
CA ASP A 382 -31.10 -2.60 9.69
C ASP A 382 -31.55 -1.19 9.25
N ARG A 383 -31.13 -0.74 8.05
CA ARG A 383 -31.37 0.59 7.47
C ARG A 383 -30.82 1.77 8.28
N LYS A 384 -29.99 1.51 9.30
CA LYS A 384 -29.29 2.58 10.02
C LYS A 384 -28.12 3.10 9.19
N LEU A 385 -27.91 4.40 9.27
CA LEU A 385 -26.81 5.07 8.60
C LEU A 385 -25.53 4.95 9.43
N LEU A 386 -24.43 4.65 8.75
CA LEU A 386 -23.07 4.81 9.27
C LEU A 386 -22.28 5.69 8.31
N GLY A 387 -21.32 6.43 8.84
CA GLY A 387 -20.35 7.15 8.04
C GLY A 387 -20.16 8.59 8.50
N TYR A 388 -19.66 9.42 7.59
CA TYR A 388 -19.25 10.77 7.91
C TYR A 388 -19.64 11.74 6.80
N GLN A 389 -20.05 12.92 7.21
CA GLN A 389 -20.24 14.08 6.35
C GLN A 389 -19.04 15.00 6.51
N PHE A 390 -18.45 15.45 5.41
CA PHE A 390 -17.35 16.38 5.35
C PHE A 390 -17.79 17.63 4.59
N VAL A 391 -17.65 18.80 5.18
CA VAL A 391 -18.06 20.08 4.58
C VAL A 391 -16.95 21.10 4.71
N ALA A 392 -16.66 21.80 3.62
CA ALA A 392 -15.69 22.89 3.58
C ALA A 392 -16.37 24.21 3.27
N PHE A 393 -15.98 25.26 3.99
CA PHE A 393 -16.44 26.64 3.80
C PHE A 393 -15.24 27.55 3.58
N PHE A 394 -15.39 28.55 2.73
CA PHE A 394 -14.38 29.57 2.50
C PHE A 394 -15.01 30.95 2.47
N ASP A 395 -14.69 31.77 3.48
CA ASP A 395 -15.12 33.16 3.55
C ASP A 395 -14.00 34.07 3.04
N LYS A 396 -14.17 34.54 1.79
CA LYS A 396 -13.18 35.37 1.10
C LYS A 396 -12.87 36.69 1.82
N PRO A 397 -13.86 37.47 2.33
CA PRO A 397 -13.61 38.73 3.03
C PRO A 397 -12.72 38.59 4.28
N SER A 398 -12.95 37.57 5.10
CA SER A 398 -12.12 37.32 6.29
C SER A 398 -10.91 36.43 6.03
N SER A 399 -10.73 35.94 4.79
CA SER A 399 -9.70 34.96 4.42
C SER A 399 -9.68 33.77 5.38
N ARG A 400 -10.89 33.26 5.70
CA ARG A 400 -11.11 32.17 6.65
C ARG A 400 -11.60 30.91 5.95
N VAL A 401 -10.99 29.79 6.28
CA VAL A 401 -11.40 28.45 5.84
C VAL A 401 -11.93 27.70 7.05
N GLN A 402 -13.08 27.02 6.91
CA GLN A 402 -13.62 26.15 7.94
C GLN A 402 -13.94 24.77 7.35
N LEU A 403 -13.39 23.72 7.93
CA LEU A 403 -13.63 22.32 7.57
C LEU A 403 -14.33 21.63 8.73
N ILE A 404 -15.41 20.92 8.45
CA ILE A 404 -16.18 20.19 9.47
C ILE A 404 -16.43 18.78 8.96
N ALA A 405 -16.02 17.79 9.76
CA ALA A 405 -16.40 16.40 9.59
C ALA A 405 -17.30 16.00 10.76
N SER A 406 -18.45 15.41 10.48
CA SER A 406 -19.40 14.96 11.51
C SER A 406 -19.88 13.55 11.20
N SER A 407 -20.08 12.75 12.25
CA SER A 407 -20.75 11.46 12.11
C SER A 407 -22.19 11.67 11.60
N ILE A 408 -22.65 10.78 10.71
CA ILE A 408 -24.05 10.72 10.27
C ILE A 408 -24.83 9.61 10.98
N ALA A 409 -24.17 8.88 11.88
CA ALA A 409 -24.80 7.81 12.64
C ALA A 409 -25.71 8.38 13.73
N GLU A 410 -26.84 7.71 13.97
CA GLU A 410 -27.73 8.05 15.07
C GLU A 410 -27.00 7.90 16.42
N ASN A 411 -27.16 8.91 17.29
CA ASN A 411 -26.55 8.98 18.63
C ASN A 411 -25.02 9.05 18.67
N ASP A 412 -24.36 9.35 17.55
CA ASP A 412 -22.92 9.66 17.53
C ASP A 412 -22.71 11.17 17.34
N ASN A 413 -22.16 11.82 18.36
CA ASN A 413 -21.90 13.26 18.37
C ASN A 413 -20.43 13.60 18.06
N PHE A 414 -19.66 12.64 17.56
CA PHE A 414 -18.30 12.89 17.14
C PHE A 414 -18.25 13.91 16.00
N LYS A 415 -17.47 14.96 16.20
CA LYS A 415 -17.17 15.96 15.18
C LYS A 415 -15.68 16.30 15.19
N PHE A 416 -15.19 16.69 14.03
CA PHE A 416 -13.87 17.25 13.81
C PHE A 416 -14.05 18.59 13.10
N CYS A 417 -13.48 19.66 13.65
CA CYS A 417 -13.63 21.02 13.15
C CYS A 417 -12.24 21.64 13.03
N ALA A 418 -11.85 22.03 11.83
CA ALA A 418 -10.64 22.80 11.58
C ALA A 418 -11.01 24.18 11.05
N ASP A 419 -10.40 25.22 11.62
CA ASP A 419 -10.69 26.61 11.33
C ASP A 419 -9.36 27.33 11.11
N GLY A 420 -9.15 27.91 9.93
CA GLY A 420 -7.92 28.61 9.57
C GLY A 420 -8.22 30.02 9.12
N VAL A 421 -7.48 31.01 9.60
CA VAL A 421 -7.64 32.41 9.21
C VAL A 421 -6.29 33.06 8.93
N LEU A 422 -6.23 33.83 7.84
CA LEU A 422 -5.11 34.72 7.58
C LEU A 422 -5.37 36.07 8.25
N LEU A 423 -4.70 36.33 9.38
CA LEU A 423 -4.85 37.57 10.15
C LEU A 423 -4.10 38.75 9.52
N SER A 424 -3.01 38.46 8.79
CA SER A 424 -2.24 39.44 8.01
C SER A 424 -1.41 38.71 6.96
N LYS A 425 -0.74 39.45 6.05
CA LYS A 425 0.19 38.87 5.07
C LYS A 425 1.30 37.99 5.69
N HIS A 426 1.62 38.21 6.96
CA HIS A 426 2.71 37.53 7.67
C HIS A 426 2.22 36.67 8.84
N LYS A 427 0.90 36.52 9.03
CA LYS A 427 0.36 35.79 10.19
C LYS A 427 -0.87 34.98 9.80
N VAL A 428 -0.75 33.66 9.95
CA VAL A 428 -1.85 32.71 9.82
C VAL A 428 -2.07 32.03 11.18
N THR A 429 -3.32 31.78 11.52
CA THR A 429 -3.68 31.03 12.72
C THR A 429 -4.72 30.00 12.34
N SER A 430 -4.48 28.75 12.74
CA SER A 430 -5.46 27.68 12.61
C SER A 430 -5.77 27.05 13.95
N LYS A 431 -7.00 26.58 14.13
CA LYS A 431 -7.48 25.89 15.32
C LYS A 431 -8.20 24.63 14.87
N VAL A 432 -7.70 23.48 15.31
CA VAL A 432 -8.27 22.17 15.08
C VAL A 432 -8.87 21.66 16.38
N THR A 433 -10.11 21.20 16.34
CA THR A 433 -10.86 20.71 17.49
C THR A 433 -11.59 19.44 17.12
N TRP A 434 -11.67 18.47 18.04
CA TRP A 434 -12.35 17.21 17.77
C TRP A 434 -12.90 16.54 19.03
N GLY A 435 -13.69 15.49 18.84
CA GLY A 435 -14.42 14.77 19.89
C GLY A 435 -15.89 15.18 19.91
N ALA A 436 -16.56 14.98 21.05
CA ALA A 436 -17.97 15.33 21.18
C ALA A 436 -18.19 16.83 20.86
N GLU A 437 -18.94 17.11 19.79
CA GLU A 437 -19.27 18.47 19.34
C GLU A 437 -18.06 19.40 19.15
N CYS A 438 -16.88 18.86 18.77
CA CYS A 438 -15.64 19.63 18.62
C CYS A 438 -15.20 20.40 19.90
N LYS A 439 -15.50 19.87 21.09
CA LYS A 439 -15.20 20.53 22.38
C LYS A 439 -14.20 19.77 23.26
N GLU A 440 -13.87 18.53 22.93
CA GLU A 440 -13.13 17.65 23.83
C GLU A 440 -11.61 17.85 23.75
N TYR A 441 -11.10 18.06 22.54
CA TYR A 441 -9.69 18.25 22.24
C TYR A 441 -9.49 19.46 21.33
N ALA A 442 -8.38 20.17 21.52
CA ALA A 442 -8.08 21.39 20.77
C ALA A 442 -6.57 21.58 20.59
N VAL A 443 -6.17 21.90 19.37
CA VAL A 443 -4.81 22.32 19.00
C VAL A 443 -4.90 23.61 18.18
N THR A 444 -4.13 24.61 18.57
CA THR A 444 -4.01 25.89 17.85
C THR A 444 -2.62 25.98 17.27
N THR A 445 -2.51 26.23 15.97
CA THR A 445 -1.26 26.46 15.26
C THR A 445 -1.19 27.92 14.85
N LYS A 446 -0.10 28.60 15.19
CA LYS A 446 0.18 29.98 14.77
C LYS A 446 1.46 29.98 13.94
N ALA A 447 1.38 30.48 12.72
CA ALA A 447 2.56 30.72 11.89
C ALA A 447 2.70 32.23 11.69
N GLU A 448 3.85 32.77 12.06
CA GLU A 448 4.15 34.19 11.94
C GLU A 448 5.56 34.45 11.38
N ALA A 449 5.67 35.33 10.40
CA ALA A 449 6.97 35.84 9.95
C ALA A 449 7.36 37.09 10.78
N GLY A 450 8.65 37.24 11.03
CA GLY A 450 9.24 38.29 11.86
C GLY A 450 10.75 38.40 11.67
N LEU A 451 11.42 38.93 12.68
CA LEU A 451 12.87 39.07 12.77
C LEU A 451 13.39 38.37 14.02
N LEU A 452 14.52 37.68 13.91
CA LEU A 452 15.28 37.19 15.06
C LEU A 452 16.63 37.93 15.08
N GLY A 453 16.78 38.88 16.00
CA GLY A 453 17.83 39.88 15.89
C GLY A 453 17.59 40.77 14.66
N GLU A 454 18.54 40.77 13.73
CA GLU A 454 18.43 41.47 12.43
C GLU A 454 18.01 40.54 11.28
N PHE A 455 17.87 39.23 11.53
CA PHE A 455 17.66 38.25 10.48
C PHE A 455 16.17 37.98 10.23
N PRO A 456 15.72 37.89 8.95
CA PRO A 456 14.40 37.39 8.60
C PRO A 456 14.14 36.03 9.25
N ALA A 457 13.00 35.90 9.91
CA ALA A 457 12.66 34.70 10.66
C ALA A 457 11.20 34.31 10.48
N PHE A 458 10.95 33.01 10.62
CA PHE A 458 9.64 32.41 10.64
C PHE A 458 9.47 31.66 11.95
N ARG A 459 8.31 31.84 12.57
CA ARG A 459 7.96 31.17 13.80
C ARG A 459 6.68 30.37 13.63
N LEU A 460 6.72 29.14 14.12
CA LEU A 460 5.60 28.22 14.19
C LEU A 460 5.38 27.81 15.65
N GLU A 461 4.21 28.16 16.18
CA GLU A 461 3.79 27.83 17.55
C GLU A 461 2.62 26.85 17.48
N TRP A 462 2.70 25.76 18.25
CA TRP A 462 1.59 24.82 18.47
C TRP A 462 1.21 24.85 19.94
N GLU A 463 -0.04 25.20 20.22
CA GLU A 463 -0.61 25.27 21.56
C GLU A 463 -1.76 24.25 21.69
N TRP A 464 -1.89 23.61 22.84
CA TRP A 464 -3.02 22.71 23.09
C TRP A 464 -3.59 22.89 24.50
N GLU A 465 -4.88 22.61 24.68
CA GLU A 465 -5.50 22.61 26.01
C GLU A 465 -5.52 21.20 26.59
N ARG A 466 -6.07 20.26 25.81
CA ARG A 466 -6.22 18.84 26.13
C ARG A 466 -5.95 18.01 24.87
N LEU A 467 -5.20 16.93 25.04
CA LEU A 467 -4.94 15.91 24.03
C LEU A 467 -5.39 14.54 24.55
N PRO A 468 -5.76 13.59 23.67
CA PRO A 468 -6.05 12.22 24.08
C PRO A 468 -4.83 11.57 24.78
N ILE A 469 -5.11 10.70 25.76
CA ILE A 469 -4.08 10.07 26.61
C ILE A 469 -3.01 9.36 25.80
N ILE A 470 -3.40 8.73 24.68
CA ILE A 470 -2.51 8.05 23.75
C ILE A 470 -1.40 9.00 23.27
N PHE A 471 -1.73 10.20 22.79
CA PHE A 471 -0.74 11.17 22.31
C PHE A 471 0.23 11.58 23.41
N THR A 472 -0.26 11.87 24.62
CA THR A 472 0.60 12.25 25.74
C THR A 472 1.55 11.13 26.19
N THR A 473 1.10 9.87 26.07
CA THR A 473 1.90 8.67 26.43
C THR A 473 3.04 8.47 25.44
N TYR A 474 2.75 8.56 24.14
CA TYR A 474 3.77 8.46 23.09
C TYR A 474 4.72 9.66 23.10
N ALA A 475 4.21 10.88 23.30
CA ALA A 475 5.03 12.08 23.41
C ALA A 475 6.03 11.98 24.58
N LYS A 476 5.61 11.50 25.76
CA LYS A 476 6.50 11.25 26.91
C LYS A 476 7.53 10.14 26.65
N LYS A 477 7.21 9.17 25.80
CA LYS A 477 8.17 8.13 25.41
C LYS A 477 9.19 8.67 24.41
N LEU A 478 8.72 9.46 23.44
CA LEU A 478 9.56 10.08 22.41
C LEU A 478 10.47 11.17 23.00
N SER A 479 9.99 11.96 23.95
CA SER A 479 10.75 13.05 24.57
C SER A 479 12.05 12.59 25.22
N LYS A 480 12.12 11.34 25.70
CA LYS A 480 13.35 10.73 26.24
C LYS A 480 14.44 10.54 25.18
N HIS A 481 14.07 10.43 23.90
CA HIS A 481 14.98 10.22 22.78
C HIS A 481 15.34 11.54 22.07
N ILE A 482 14.58 12.61 22.27
CA ILE A 482 14.79 13.90 21.60
C ILE A 482 16.17 14.52 21.89
N PRO A 483 16.65 14.64 23.14
CA PRO A 483 17.97 15.21 23.42
C PRO A 483 19.09 14.48 22.67
N MET A 484 18.97 13.15 22.59
CA MET A 484 19.95 12.28 21.96
C MET A 484 19.99 12.47 20.43
N ALA A 485 18.82 12.49 19.79
CA ALA A 485 18.71 12.73 18.36
C ALA A 485 19.13 14.17 17.98
N ALA A 486 18.79 15.16 18.81
CA ALA A 486 19.16 16.55 18.59
C ALA A 486 20.68 16.74 18.63
N LEU A 487 21.37 16.16 19.63
CA LEU A 487 22.83 16.19 19.72
C LEU A 487 23.50 15.50 18.50
N GLN A 488 22.99 14.36 18.06
CA GLN A 488 23.48 13.69 16.83
C GLN A 488 23.28 14.55 15.58
N ALA A 489 22.20 15.32 15.52
CA ALA A 489 21.93 16.27 14.46
C ALA A 489 22.69 17.61 14.64
N GLY A 490 23.61 17.72 15.59
CA GLY A 490 24.45 18.90 15.81
C GLY A 490 23.74 20.09 16.47
N PHE A 491 22.60 19.86 17.13
CA PHE A 491 21.93 20.88 17.93
C PHE A 491 22.58 21.01 19.31
N ASN A 492 22.73 22.24 19.80
CA ASN A 492 22.93 22.51 21.20
C ASN A 492 21.61 22.28 21.95
N VAL A 493 21.68 21.60 23.10
CA VAL A 493 20.49 21.26 23.91
C VAL A 493 20.68 21.83 25.31
N GLU A 494 19.79 22.75 25.69
CA GLU A 494 19.80 23.41 26.99
C GLU A 494 18.54 23.06 27.77
N ARG A 495 18.68 22.72 29.06
CA ARG A 495 17.51 22.57 29.94
C ARG A 495 16.90 23.94 30.17
N ALA A 496 15.63 24.08 29.82
CA ALA A 496 14.86 25.31 29.96
C ALA A 496 13.46 24.95 30.42
N LYS A 497 12.83 25.82 31.22
CA LYS A 497 11.44 25.63 31.67
C LYS A 497 10.52 26.45 30.78
N ASN A 498 10.05 25.82 29.70
CA ASN A 498 9.13 26.41 28.74
C ASN A 498 7.68 26.05 29.09
N SER A 499 6.71 26.51 28.29
CA SER A 499 5.29 26.21 28.49
C SER A 499 5.00 24.72 28.25
N GLU A 500 4.30 24.07 29.20
CA GLU A 500 4.00 22.63 29.19
C GLU A 500 3.03 22.19 28.09
N LYS A 501 2.31 23.13 27.49
CA LYS A 501 1.30 22.87 26.48
C LYS A 501 1.56 23.58 25.16
N GLU A 502 2.82 23.85 24.89
CA GLU A 502 3.26 24.64 23.75
C GLU A 502 4.56 24.08 23.17
N LEU A 503 4.67 24.13 21.85
CA LEU A 503 5.91 23.91 21.11
C LEU A 503 6.14 25.10 20.21
N GLU A 504 7.36 25.63 20.24
CA GLU A 504 7.76 26.74 19.37
C GLU A 504 8.93 26.29 18.49
N LEU A 505 8.80 26.46 17.18
CA LEU A 505 9.88 26.36 16.21
C LEU A 505 10.13 27.75 15.62
N THR A 506 11.33 28.27 15.78
CA THR A 506 11.79 29.50 15.13
C THR A 506 12.91 29.15 14.15
N VAL A 507 12.77 29.58 12.90
CA VAL A 507 13.77 29.45 11.84
C VAL A 507 14.15 30.85 11.38
N ALA A 508 15.42 31.23 11.50
CA ALA A 508 15.94 32.50 11.01
C ALA A 508 16.94 32.28 9.88
N LEU A 509 17.04 33.25 8.96
CA LEU A 509 17.87 33.19 7.77
C LEU A 509 18.93 34.30 7.81
N PRO A 510 20.12 34.06 8.38
CA PRO A 510 21.21 35.04 8.36
C PRO A 510 21.67 35.41 6.95
N SER A 511 21.56 34.48 6.00
CA SER A 511 21.82 34.72 4.57
C SER A 511 20.89 33.86 3.71
N LYS A 512 20.93 34.07 2.39
CA LYS A 512 20.18 33.22 1.44
C LYS A 512 20.60 31.74 1.45
N ARG A 513 21.71 31.38 2.10
CA ARG A 513 22.23 29.99 2.17
C ARG A 513 22.53 29.51 3.59
N THR A 514 22.14 30.24 4.62
CA THR A 514 22.35 29.82 6.01
C THR A 514 21.08 29.94 6.81
N LEU A 515 20.84 28.97 7.70
CA LEU A 515 19.73 29.03 8.64
C LEU A 515 20.17 28.83 10.10
N ASN A 516 19.42 29.46 10.98
CA ASN A 516 19.44 29.24 12.42
C ASN A 516 18.10 28.61 12.82
N VAL A 517 18.15 27.47 13.50
CA VAL A 517 16.96 26.76 14.00
C VAL A 517 16.94 26.81 15.51
N ILE A 518 15.80 27.17 16.08
CA ILE A 518 15.54 27.15 17.51
C ILE A 518 14.23 26.40 17.73
N VAL A 519 14.26 25.40 18.60
CA VAL A 519 13.09 24.60 18.97
C VAL A 519 12.94 24.69 20.49
N ARG A 520 11.82 25.21 20.97
CA ARG A 520 11.47 25.24 22.39
C ARG A 520 10.40 24.21 22.65
N VAL A 521 10.68 23.33 23.59
CA VAL A 521 9.76 22.29 24.07
C VAL A 521 9.70 22.37 25.60
N PRO A 522 8.69 21.80 26.29
CA PRO A 522 8.44 22.06 27.72
C PRO A 522 9.66 22.04 28.65
N GLU A 523 10.53 21.04 28.51
CA GLU A 523 11.68 20.82 29.42
C GLU A 523 13.04 21.24 28.85
N MET A 524 13.10 21.75 27.61
CA MET A 524 14.37 22.11 26.96
C MET A 524 14.22 23.08 25.79
N THR A 525 15.31 23.76 25.48
CA THR A 525 15.47 24.55 24.27
C THR A 525 16.62 23.95 23.46
N MET A 526 16.38 23.70 22.18
CA MET A 526 17.35 23.15 21.25
C MET A 526 17.65 24.19 20.19
N SER A 527 18.93 24.40 19.86
CA SER A 527 19.30 25.39 18.85
C SER A 527 20.47 24.91 18.01
N ARG A 528 20.43 25.19 16.71
CA ARG A 528 21.56 24.98 15.81
C ARG A 528 21.69 26.20 14.91
N MET A 529 22.87 26.81 14.92
CA MET A 529 23.15 28.03 14.17
C MET A 529 23.99 27.70 12.92
N ASP A 530 23.97 28.61 11.95
CA ASP A 530 24.82 28.61 10.75
C ASP A 530 24.75 27.31 9.93
N ILE A 531 23.55 26.72 9.83
CA ILE A 531 23.33 25.52 9.03
C ILE A 531 23.41 25.90 7.54
N PRO A 532 24.34 25.33 6.75
CA PRO A 532 24.44 25.62 5.33
C PRO A 532 23.31 24.96 4.56
N LEU A 533 22.70 25.70 3.64
CA LEU A 533 21.68 25.22 2.74
C LEU A 533 22.28 24.86 1.37
N PRO A 534 21.91 23.70 0.78
CA PRO A 534 22.37 23.30 -0.55
C PRO A 534 21.75 24.15 -1.67
N VAL A 535 20.70 24.93 -1.35
CA VAL A 535 19.98 25.80 -2.28
C VAL A 535 19.79 27.19 -1.68
N THR A 536 19.72 28.21 -2.54
CA THR A 536 19.38 29.57 -2.11
C THR A 536 17.90 29.69 -1.84
N VAL A 537 17.55 30.24 -0.68
CA VAL A 537 16.16 30.54 -0.34
C VAL A 537 15.72 31.80 -1.11
N PRO A 538 14.61 31.74 -1.87
CA PRO A 538 14.11 32.88 -2.65
C PRO A 538 13.39 33.87 -1.72
N ILE A 539 14.18 34.76 -1.12
CA ILE A 539 13.68 35.87 -0.28
C ILE A 539 13.67 37.14 -1.11
N ASN A 540 12.51 37.78 -1.22
CA ASN A 540 12.33 39.09 -1.85
C ASN A 540 12.95 40.20 -0.98
N PRO A 541 13.27 41.38 -1.57
CA PRO A 541 13.87 42.50 -0.83
C PRO A 541 13.02 43.02 0.35
N ASP A 542 11.71 42.79 0.32
CA ASP A 542 10.75 43.13 1.38
C ASP A 542 10.63 42.05 2.47
N GLY A 543 11.43 40.98 2.40
CA GLY A 543 11.40 39.86 3.34
C GLY A 543 10.29 38.84 3.08
N THR A 544 9.55 38.98 1.97
CA THR A 544 8.53 37.99 1.56
C THR A 544 9.14 36.82 0.80
N PHE A 545 8.50 35.66 0.88
CA PHE A 545 8.80 34.54 0.00
C PHE A 545 7.95 34.69 -1.25
N ASP A 546 8.57 34.54 -2.42
CA ASP A 546 7.83 34.55 -3.68
C ASP A 546 7.08 33.22 -3.81
N VAL A 547 5.82 33.21 -3.37
CA VAL A 547 4.98 32.03 -3.50
C VAL A 547 3.64 32.46 -4.07
N HIS A 548 3.42 32.11 -5.32
CA HIS A 548 2.15 32.26 -6.06
C HIS A 548 1.06 31.35 -5.45
N PHE A 549 0.72 31.53 -4.17
CA PHE A 549 -0.15 30.62 -3.42
C PHE A 549 -1.66 30.85 -3.59
N TYR A 550 -2.09 31.97 -4.19
CA TYR A 550 -3.49 32.43 -4.04
C TYR A 550 -4.47 32.01 -5.13
N GLU A 551 -4.04 31.71 -6.36
CA GLU A 551 -4.95 31.29 -7.44
C GLU A 551 -4.92 29.77 -7.70
N ASP A 552 -3.88 29.07 -7.24
CA ASP A 552 -3.58 27.70 -7.65
C ASP A 552 -4.20 26.63 -6.71
N ILE A 553 -4.41 26.92 -5.42
CA ILE A 553 -4.93 25.92 -4.47
C ILE A 553 -6.40 25.59 -4.74
N TYR A 554 -7.24 26.60 -5.02
CA TYR A 554 -8.65 26.36 -5.29
C TYR A 554 -8.83 25.52 -6.56
N PHE A 555 -8.15 25.91 -7.64
CA PHE A 555 -8.17 25.19 -8.92
C PHE A 555 -7.52 23.80 -8.81
N ARG A 556 -6.38 23.65 -8.13
CA ARG A 556 -5.77 22.32 -7.89
C ARG A 556 -6.63 21.45 -7.00
N ALA A 557 -7.19 21.96 -5.90
CA ALA A 557 -8.05 21.16 -5.03
C ALA A 557 -9.32 20.72 -5.77
N GLN A 558 -9.89 21.60 -6.60
CA GLN A 558 -11.00 21.24 -7.46
C GLN A 558 -10.61 20.18 -8.49
N ASN A 559 -9.49 20.33 -9.21
CA ASN A 559 -9.06 19.36 -10.22
C ASN A 559 -8.65 18.02 -9.59
N TYR A 560 -7.95 18.04 -8.44
CA TYR A 560 -7.58 16.82 -7.73
C TYR A 560 -8.84 16.09 -7.24
N ILE A 561 -9.85 16.79 -6.73
CA ILE A 561 -11.12 16.15 -6.36
C ILE A 561 -11.89 15.69 -7.61
N TYR A 562 -11.85 16.46 -8.69
CA TYR A 562 -12.51 16.15 -9.96
C TYR A 562 -11.96 14.84 -10.55
N ASP A 563 -10.64 14.72 -10.70
CA ASP A 563 -10.00 13.52 -11.27
C ASP A 563 -10.27 12.25 -10.43
N TYR A 564 -10.37 12.38 -9.11
CA TYR A 564 -10.68 11.26 -8.21
C TYR A 564 -12.17 10.92 -8.14
N THR A 565 -13.05 11.85 -8.52
CA THR A 565 -14.50 11.64 -8.44
C THR A 565 -15.12 11.35 -9.79
N THR A 566 -14.50 11.67 -10.93
CA THR A 566 -15.09 11.39 -12.24
C THR A 566 -15.29 9.89 -12.46
N ALA A 567 -16.53 9.49 -12.73
CA ALA A 567 -16.87 8.14 -13.14
C ALA A 567 -16.57 7.98 -14.64
N GLN A 568 -15.46 7.31 -14.95
CA GLN A 568 -14.98 7.11 -16.30
C GLN A 568 -14.94 5.63 -16.66
N CYS A 569 -15.53 5.28 -17.80
CA CYS A 569 -15.42 3.97 -18.42
C CYS A 569 -14.67 4.12 -19.74
N SER A 570 -13.81 3.17 -20.09
CA SER A 570 -13.03 3.26 -21.33
C SER A 570 -12.70 1.89 -21.89
N MET A 571 -12.48 1.85 -23.19
CA MET A 571 -11.93 0.69 -23.89
C MET A 571 -10.56 1.03 -24.45
N MET A 572 -9.61 0.14 -24.17
CA MET A 572 -8.29 0.15 -24.81
C MET A 572 -8.10 -1.22 -25.45
N GLN A 573 -8.01 -1.26 -26.78
CA GLN A 573 -8.04 -2.51 -27.55
C GLN A 573 -9.31 -3.33 -27.25
N ASP A 574 -9.18 -4.52 -26.64
CA ASP A 574 -10.29 -5.38 -26.26
C ASP A 574 -10.59 -5.34 -24.74
N THR A 575 -9.97 -4.45 -23.98
CA THR A 575 -10.11 -4.39 -22.51
C THR A 575 -10.99 -3.20 -22.11
N ILE A 576 -12.07 -3.49 -21.40
CA ILE A 576 -12.95 -2.47 -20.80
C ILE A 576 -12.48 -2.20 -19.37
N SER A 577 -12.33 -0.93 -19.02
CA SER A 577 -12.29 -0.42 -17.64
C SER A 577 -13.65 0.19 -17.32
N THR A 578 -14.32 -0.34 -16.31
CA THR A 578 -15.63 0.14 -15.82
C THR A 578 -15.53 1.48 -15.07
N PHE A 579 -16.68 2.09 -14.76
CA PHE A 579 -16.74 3.32 -13.94
C PHE A 579 -16.13 3.17 -12.54
N ASN A 580 -16.12 1.94 -12.00
CA ASN A 580 -15.54 1.59 -10.71
C ASN A 580 -14.09 1.07 -10.82
N ASN A 581 -13.40 1.32 -11.95
CA ASN A 581 -12.02 0.89 -12.22
C ASN A 581 -11.78 -0.63 -12.27
N LYS A 582 -12.82 -1.45 -12.44
CA LYS A 582 -12.65 -2.88 -12.71
C LYS A 582 -12.38 -3.12 -14.19
N THR A 583 -11.37 -3.92 -14.50
CA THR A 583 -10.94 -4.21 -15.88
C THR A 583 -11.20 -5.65 -16.29
N TYR A 584 -11.69 -5.86 -17.52
CA TYR A 584 -11.84 -7.19 -18.11
C TYR A 584 -11.79 -7.16 -19.64
N LYS A 585 -11.43 -8.29 -20.26
CA LYS A 585 -11.42 -8.45 -21.71
C LYS A 585 -12.85 -8.71 -22.22
N ASN A 586 -13.29 -7.94 -23.23
CA ASN A 586 -14.59 -8.09 -23.86
C ASN A 586 -14.48 -8.89 -25.17
N GLU A 587 -14.82 -10.17 -25.13
CA GLU A 587 -14.92 -11.03 -26.33
C GLU A 587 -16.22 -10.70 -27.10
N MET A 588 -16.16 -9.64 -27.91
CA MET A 588 -17.33 -9.03 -28.55
C MET A 588 -17.88 -9.87 -29.72
N PRO A 589 -19.21 -10.09 -29.82
CA PRO A 589 -19.83 -10.68 -31.00
C PRO A 589 -19.82 -9.72 -32.19
N ILE A 590 -19.53 -10.25 -33.38
CA ILE A 590 -19.57 -9.46 -34.63
C ILE A 590 -21.03 -9.17 -35.01
N SER A 591 -21.28 -7.97 -35.55
CA SER A 591 -22.57 -7.46 -36.05
C SER A 591 -23.65 -7.17 -35.01
N CYS A 592 -23.49 -7.57 -33.74
CA CYS A 592 -24.47 -7.33 -32.68
C CYS A 592 -24.08 -6.11 -31.82
N TYR A 593 -25.08 -5.36 -31.35
CA TYR A 593 -24.86 -4.26 -30.41
C TYR A 593 -24.68 -4.78 -28.98
N GLN A 594 -23.77 -4.18 -28.23
CA GLN A 594 -23.61 -4.35 -26.79
C GLN A 594 -23.90 -3.04 -26.07
N VAL A 595 -24.63 -3.11 -24.96
CA VAL A 595 -24.93 -1.94 -24.12
C VAL A 595 -23.72 -1.61 -23.25
N LEU A 596 -23.02 -0.52 -23.57
CA LEU A 596 -21.90 -0.04 -22.76
C LEU A 596 -22.39 0.62 -21.47
N ALA A 597 -23.28 1.60 -21.62
CA ALA A 597 -23.88 2.34 -20.52
C ALA A 597 -25.24 2.87 -20.96
N GLN A 598 -26.24 2.81 -20.09
CA GLN A 598 -27.54 3.44 -20.30
C GLN A 598 -28.07 4.04 -19.00
N ASP A 599 -28.99 4.99 -19.14
CA ASP A 599 -29.79 5.50 -18.02
C ASP A 599 -30.73 4.39 -17.52
N CYS A 600 -30.55 3.94 -16.29
CA CYS A 600 -31.36 2.90 -15.67
C CYS A 600 -32.41 3.45 -14.70
N THR A 601 -32.76 4.74 -14.83
CA THR A 601 -33.88 5.37 -14.12
C THR A 601 -35.21 5.15 -14.87
N SER A 602 -36.31 5.68 -14.34
CA SER A 602 -37.61 5.64 -15.01
C SER A 602 -37.67 6.46 -16.31
N GLU A 603 -36.71 7.36 -16.52
CA GLU A 603 -36.61 8.22 -17.69
C GLU A 603 -35.36 7.84 -18.47
N LEU A 604 -35.46 6.98 -19.48
CA LEU A 604 -34.32 6.55 -20.30
C LEU A 604 -33.76 7.72 -21.14
N LYS A 605 -32.84 8.51 -20.58
CA LYS A 605 -32.28 9.70 -21.25
C LYS A 605 -31.21 9.36 -22.29
N PHE A 606 -30.41 8.32 -22.05
CA PHE A 606 -29.38 7.90 -22.97
C PHE A 606 -29.15 6.38 -23.01
N VAL A 607 -28.66 5.91 -24.15
CA VAL A 607 -28.11 4.56 -24.34
C VAL A 607 -26.85 4.66 -25.20
N ALA A 608 -25.72 4.16 -24.71
CA ALA A 608 -24.48 4.02 -25.46
C ALA A 608 -24.28 2.55 -25.86
N LEU A 609 -24.21 2.30 -27.15
CA LEU A 609 -24.14 0.99 -27.76
C LEU A 609 -22.86 0.85 -28.57
N LEU A 610 -22.17 -0.28 -28.42
CA LEU A 610 -21.00 -0.63 -29.22
C LEU A 610 -21.38 -1.73 -30.21
N LYS A 611 -20.95 -1.60 -31.47
CA LYS A 611 -21.04 -2.67 -32.49
C LYS A 611 -19.69 -2.85 -33.18
N LYS A 612 -19.34 -4.09 -33.54
CA LYS A 612 -18.21 -4.40 -34.41
C LYS A 612 -18.73 -4.76 -35.79
N ASP A 613 -18.26 -4.06 -36.81
CA ASP A 613 -18.67 -4.28 -38.20
C ASP A 613 -18.18 -5.63 -38.76
N GLU A 614 -18.95 -6.26 -39.65
CA GLU A 614 -18.64 -7.61 -40.17
C GLU A 614 -17.45 -7.62 -41.12
N GLU A 615 -17.31 -6.58 -41.95
CA GLU A 615 -16.31 -6.53 -43.02
C GLU A 615 -15.01 -5.88 -42.55
N SER A 616 -15.11 -4.75 -41.86
CA SER A 616 -13.95 -3.98 -41.41
C SER A 616 -13.41 -4.41 -40.05
N GLU A 617 -14.19 -5.17 -39.27
CA GLU A 617 -13.93 -5.46 -37.85
C GLU A 617 -13.66 -4.20 -37.01
N LYS A 618 -14.08 -3.01 -37.47
CA LYS A 618 -13.93 -1.76 -36.72
C LYS A 618 -15.12 -1.55 -35.78
N THR A 619 -14.85 -0.87 -34.67
CA THR A 619 -15.88 -0.51 -33.70
C THR A 619 -16.67 0.71 -34.17
N HIS A 620 -17.97 0.65 -33.91
CA HIS A 620 -18.95 1.68 -34.18
C HIS A 620 -19.67 1.98 -32.86
N LEU A 621 -19.61 3.22 -32.39
CA LEU A 621 -20.23 3.67 -31.16
C LEU A 621 -21.50 4.46 -31.48
N ASN A 622 -22.66 3.91 -31.13
CA ASN A 622 -23.97 4.52 -31.32
C ASN A 622 -24.47 5.07 -29.97
N VAL A 623 -24.75 6.37 -29.91
CA VAL A 623 -25.23 7.06 -28.71
C VAL A 623 -26.62 7.60 -29.00
N LYS A 624 -27.63 7.02 -28.36
CA LYS A 624 -29.01 7.47 -28.42
C LYS A 624 -29.26 8.43 -27.27
N LEU A 625 -29.70 9.64 -27.60
CA LEU A 625 -30.03 10.72 -26.68
C LEU A 625 -31.47 11.14 -26.90
N VAL A 626 -32.39 10.63 -26.06
CA VAL A 626 -33.84 10.85 -26.22
C VAL A 626 -34.30 10.45 -27.64
N ASP A 627 -34.56 11.40 -28.53
CA ASP A 627 -35.01 11.24 -29.92
C ASP A 627 -33.89 11.44 -30.96
N ILE A 628 -32.65 11.62 -30.52
CA ILE A 628 -31.48 11.88 -31.36
C ILE A 628 -30.59 10.65 -31.39
N ASP A 629 -30.22 10.21 -32.60
CA ASP A 629 -29.34 9.08 -32.85
C ASP A 629 -27.97 9.56 -33.36
N ILE A 630 -26.89 9.27 -32.63
CA ILE A 630 -25.54 9.74 -32.95
C ILE A 630 -24.62 8.54 -33.17
N ASP A 631 -24.07 8.43 -34.37
CA ASP A 631 -23.20 7.35 -34.80
C ASP A 631 -21.76 7.85 -34.94
N LEU A 632 -20.83 7.33 -34.14
CA LEU A 632 -19.40 7.63 -34.15
C LEU A 632 -18.61 6.43 -34.69
N TYR A 633 -18.00 6.57 -35.86
CA TYR A 633 -17.30 5.49 -36.56
C TYR A 633 -15.97 5.96 -37.16
N THR A 634 -15.12 5.01 -37.53
CA THR A 634 -13.81 5.29 -38.12
C THR A 634 -13.84 5.01 -39.63
N LEU A 635 -13.44 6.00 -40.44
CA LEU A 635 -13.20 5.83 -41.87
C LEU A 635 -11.71 6.09 -42.15
N GLY A 636 -10.96 5.06 -42.54
CA GLY A 636 -9.49 5.13 -42.57
C GLY A 636 -8.91 5.25 -41.16
N THR A 637 -8.23 6.37 -40.87
CA THR A 637 -7.76 6.79 -39.54
C THR A 637 -8.63 7.85 -38.89
N ASP A 638 -9.58 8.43 -39.62
CA ASP A 638 -10.34 9.59 -39.16
C ASP A 638 -11.64 9.16 -38.47
N ALA A 639 -11.93 9.78 -37.33
CA ALA A 639 -13.24 9.68 -36.70
C ALA A 639 -14.28 10.51 -37.48
N LYS A 640 -15.45 9.93 -37.72
CA LYS A 640 -16.59 10.55 -38.42
C LYS A 640 -17.84 10.44 -37.55
N VAL A 641 -18.81 11.30 -37.82
CA VAL A 641 -20.08 11.33 -37.09
C VAL A 641 -21.28 11.47 -38.01
N LYS A 642 -22.33 10.69 -37.74
CA LYS A 642 -23.66 10.87 -38.30
C LYS A 642 -24.65 11.22 -37.19
N ILE A 643 -25.58 12.12 -37.49
CA ILE A 643 -26.67 12.51 -36.59
C ILE A 643 -27.98 12.24 -37.32
N ASN A 644 -28.83 11.39 -36.75
CA ASN A 644 -30.08 10.93 -37.35
C ASN A 644 -29.87 10.39 -38.78
N GLY A 645 -28.76 9.67 -39.00
CA GLY A 645 -28.36 9.12 -40.30
C GLY A 645 -27.71 10.11 -41.27
N LEU A 646 -27.68 11.41 -40.98
CA LEU A 646 -27.05 12.43 -41.81
C LEU A 646 -25.58 12.63 -41.39
N GLU A 647 -24.66 12.51 -42.34
CA GLU A 647 -23.22 12.68 -42.07
C GLU A 647 -22.90 14.16 -41.85
N VAL A 648 -22.21 14.47 -40.74
CA VAL A 648 -21.76 15.82 -40.43
C VAL A 648 -20.30 15.95 -40.89
N PRO A 649 -20.01 16.83 -41.87
CA PRO A 649 -18.64 17.06 -42.30
C PRO A 649 -17.79 17.59 -41.13
N ILE A 650 -16.55 17.12 -41.02
CA ILE A 650 -15.60 17.60 -40.00
C ILE A 650 -15.45 19.13 -40.04
N SER A 651 -15.49 19.73 -41.22
CA SER A 651 -15.44 21.19 -41.42
C SER A 651 -16.62 21.95 -40.79
N SER A 652 -17.68 21.25 -40.38
CA SER A 652 -18.86 21.82 -39.71
C SER A 652 -18.83 21.63 -38.19
N LEU A 653 -17.72 21.12 -37.63
CA LEU A 653 -17.50 21.03 -36.19
C LEU A 653 -16.88 22.35 -35.65
N PRO A 654 -17.20 22.76 -34.41
CA PRO A 654 -18.05 22.08 -33.45
C PRO A 654 -19.54 22.14 -33.82
N TYR A 655 -20.21 21.00 -33.76
CA TYR A 655 -21.66 20.92 -33.93
C TYR A 655 -22.35 21.22 -32.61
N GLN A 656 -23.35 22.10 -32.64
CA GLN A 656 -24.21 22.42 -31.50
C GLN A 656 -25.65 22.10 -31.89
N HIS A 657 -26.30 21.20 -31.15
CA HIS A 657 -27.70 20.88 -31.41
C HIS A 657 -28.62 22.06 -31.03
N PRO A 658 -29.73 22.32 -31.75
CA PRO A 658 -30.66 23.41 -31.44
C PRO A 658 -31.23 23.43 -30.02
N SER A 659 -31.27 22.27 -29.35
CA SER A 659 -31.67 22.17 -27.94
C SER A 659 -30.66 22.80 -26.96
N GLY A 660 -29.45 23.16 -27.41
CA GLY A 660 -28.37 23.72 -26.60
C GLY A 660 -27.67 22.71 -25.67
N SER A 661 -28.26 21.54 -25.45
CA SER A 661 -27.77 20.52 -24.51
C SER A 661 -26.70 19.59 -25.07
N ILE A 662 -26.52 19.54 -26.39
CA ILE A 662 -25.67 18.56 -27.07
C ILE A 662 -24.64 19.29 -27.94
N GLN A 663 -23.37 18.96 -27.73
CA GLN A 663 -22.25 19.51 -28.48
C GLN A 663 -21.30 18.40 -28.93
N ILE A 664 -20.82 18.45 -30.18
CA ILE A 664 -19.78 17.56 -30.70
C ILE A 664 -18.62 18.41 -31.19
N ARG A 665 -17.39 18.07 -30.80
CA ARG A 665 -16.17 18.78 -31.21
C ARG A 665 -15.01 17.84 -31.41
N GLU A 666 -14.05 18.26 -32.23
CA GLU A 666 -12.76 17.58 -32.33
C GLU A 666 -11.97 17.76 -31.03
N LYS A 667 -11.32 16.69 -30.60
CA LYS A 667 -10.45 16.69 -29.43
C LYS A 667 -9.32 15.69 -29.68
N ALA A 668 -8.08 16.14 -29.58
CA ALA A 668 -6.91 15.33 -29.92
C ALA A 668 -7.02 14.71 -31.32
N ASP A 669 -6.99 13.38 -31.43
CA ASP A 669 -7.09 12.60 -32.67
C ASP A 669 -8.50 12.01 -32.92
N GLY A 670 -9.50 12.44 -32.14
CA GLY A 670 -10.87 11.93 -32.23
C GLY A 670 -11.96 12.98 -32.05
N LEU A 671 -13.16 12.49 -31.72
CA LEU A 671 -14.36 13.29 -31.50
C LEU A 671 -14.85 13.15 -30.06
N SER A 672 -15.27 14.26 -29.45
CA SER A 672 -15.95 14.29 -28.16
C SER A 672 -17.37 14.82 -28.29
N LEU A 673 -18.34 14.02 -27.83
CA LEU A 673 -19.74 14.37 -27.63
C LEU A 673 -19.98 14.75 -26.16
N TYR A 674 -20.65 15.87 -25.93
CA TYR A 674 -21.04 16.39 -24.61
C TYR A 674 -22.55 16.50 -24.53
N ALA A 675 -23.16 15.89 -23.51
CA ALA A 675 -24.59 15.99 -23.22
C ALA A 675 -24.87 15.94 -21.70
N PRO A 676 -24.27 16.86 -20.90
CA PRO A 676 -24.26 16.75 -19.44
C PRO A 676 -25.66 16.83 -18.80
N SER A 677 -26.59 17.56 -19.41
CA SER A 677 -28.00 17.62 -18.97
C SER A 677 -28.77 16.33 -19.21
N LEU A 678 -28.29 15.48 -20.12
CA LEU A 678 -28.85 14.16 -20.41
C LEU A 678 -28.09 13.02 -19.70
N GLY A 679 -27.04 13.35 -18.94
CA GLY A 679 -26.32 12.39 -18.09
C GLY A 679 -24.95 11.98 -18.60
N LEU A 680 -24.54 12.43 -19.79
CA LEU A 680 -23.23 12.14 -20.38
C LEU A 680 -22.34 13.38 -20.32
N HIS A 681 -21.34 13.37 -19.44
CA HIS A 681 -20.36 14.44 -19.35
C HIS A 681 -19.50 14.50 -20.62
N GLU A 682 -18.95 13.37 -21.06
CA GLU A 682 -18.17 13.26 -22.29
C GLU A 682 -18.27 11.84 -22.86
N VAL A 683 -18.47 11.71 -24.17
CA VAL A 683 -18.23 10.48 -24.92
C VAL A 683 -17.15 10.78 -25.96
N TYR A 684 -15.96 10.23 -25.74
CA TYR A 684 -14.80 10.36 -26.62
C TYR A 684 -14.65 9.10 -27.47
N PHE A 685 -14.33 9.28 -28.75
CA PHE A 685 -14.07 8.20 -29.70
C PHE A 685 -12.90 8.56 -30.62
N ALA A 686 -11.89 7.68 -30.69
CA ALA A 686 -10.73 7.82 -31.56
C ALA A 686 -10.22 6.44 -32.02
N ASN A 687 -10.22 6.20 -33.32
CA ASN A 687 -9.69 4.96 -33.94
C ASN A 687 -10.08 3.65 -33.24
N GLY A 688 -11.32 3.59 -32.75
CA GLY A 688 -11.90 2.44 -32.07
C GLY A 688 -11.66 2.35 -30.56
N ASP A 689 -10.75 3.15 -30.00
CA ASP A 689 -10.70 3.42 -28.57
C ASP A 689 -11.79 4.43 -28.21
N TRP A 690 -12.42 4.24 -27.05
CA TRP A 690 -13.46 5.13 -26.58
C TRP A 690 -13.43 5.32 -25.08
N LYS A 691 -14.02 6.42 -24.64
CA LYS A 691 -14.15 6.78 -23.24
C LYS A 691 -15.52 7.41 -23.02
N ILE A 692 -16.22 6.95 -22.00
CA ILE A 692 -17.50 7.48 -21.54
C ILE A 692 -17.31 8.04 -20.13
N GLN A 693 -17.67 9.29 -19.93
CA GLN A 693 -17.78 9.93 -18.63
C GLN A 693 -19.23 10.33 -18.40
N VAL A 694 -19.77 9.93 -17.25
CA VAL A 694 -21.14 10.27 -16.86
C VAL A 694 -21.15 11.52 -15.98
N ALA A 695 -22.24 12.28 -16.04
CA ALA A 695 -22.44 13.41 -15.15
C ALA A 695 -22.52 12.94 -13.68
N ASP A 696 -22.10 13.77 -12.73
CA ASP A 696 -22.04 13.37 -11.31
C ASP A 696 -23.37 12.89 -10.75
N TRP A 697 -24.47 13.47 -11.22
CA TRP A 697 -25.82 13.09 -10.82
C TRP A 697 -26.27 11.74 -11.38
N MET A 698 -25.55 11.14 -12.34
CA MET A 698 -25.83 9.79 -12.86
C MET A 698 -25.10 8.66 -12.11
N LYS A 699 -24.23 8.98 -11.15
CA LYS A 699 -23.57 7.96 -10.32
C LYS A 699 -24.60 7.13 -9.55
N GLY A 700 -24.47 5.81 -9.63
CA GLY A 700 -25.41 4.84 -9.08
C GLY A 700 -26.69 4.63 -9.90
N GLN A 701 -26.85 5.32 -11.02
CA GLN A 701 -28.07 5.31 -11.85
C GLN A 701 -27.83 4.76 -13.26
N THR A 702 -26.61 4.34 -13.58
CA THR A 702 -26.28 3.70 -14.86
C THR A 702 -26.33 2.19 -14.79
N CYS A 703 -26.44 1.54 -15.95
CA CYS A 703 -26.26 0.10 -16.09
C CYS A 703 -25.68 -0.23 -17.48
N GLY A 704 -25.12 -1.41 -17.65
CA GLY A 704 -24.38 -1.81 -18.85
C GLY A 704 -23.01 -2.40 -18.51
N LEU A 705 -22.19 -2.64 -19.53
CA LEU A 705 -20.81 -3.12 -19.39
C LEU A 705 -19.93 -2.19 -18.54
N CYS A 706 -20.20 -0.89 -18.52
CA CYS A 706 -19.47 0.10 -17.73
C CYS A 706 -19.85 0.12 -16.24
N GLY A 707 -20.92 -0.57 -15.84
CA GLY A 707 -21.37 -0.66 -14.46
C GLY A 707 -22.22 0.54 -13.97
N LYS A 708 -22.40 0.61 -12.64
CA LYS A 708 -23.31 1.58 -11.98
C LYS A 708 -22.66 2.89 -11.55
N ALA A 709 -21.33 2.98 -11.54
CA ALA A 709 -20.60 4.15 -11.02
C ALA A 709 -20.93 4.49 -9.55
N ASP A 710 -21.16 3.48 -8.71
CA ASP A 710 -21.49 3.61 -7.29
C ASP A 710 -20.31 3.33 -6.33
N GLY A 711 -19.15 2.96 -6.87
CA GLY A 711 -17.95 2.58 -6.12
C GLY A 711 -17.93 1.14 -5.60
N GLU A 712 -18.94 0.33 -5.89
CA GLU A 712 -19.02 -1.07 -5.45
C GLU A 712 -18.45 -2.04 -6.50
N ILE A 713 -17.24 -2.54 -6.25
CA ILE A 713 -16.51 -3.41 -7.19
C ILE A 713 -16.89 -4.90 -7.10
N LYS A 714 -17.52 -5.34 -6.01
CA LYS A 714 -17.81 -6.78 -5.80
C LYS A 714 -18.99 -7.25 -6.63
N GLN A 715 -19.95 -6.37 -6.89
CA GLN A 715 -21.16 -6.66 -7.65
C GLN A 715 -21.11 -6.14 -9.09
N GLU A 716 -19.92 -5.81 -9.59
CA GLU A 716 -19.73 -5.21 -10.91
C GLU A 716 -20.31 -6.08 -12.05
N TYR A 717 -20.23 -7.41 -11.92
CA TYR A 717 -20.72 -8.37 -12.92
C TYR A 717 -22.20 -8.74 -12.72
N THR A 718 -23.02 -7.76 -12.36
CA THR A 718 -24.47 -7.93 -12.29
C THR A 718 -25.07 -7.83 -13.69
N THR A 719 -25.66 -8.92 -14.17
CA THR A 719 -26.32 -9.01 -15.47
C THR A 719 -27.64 -8.22 -15.49
N PRO A 720 -28.26 -7.99 -16.67
CA PRO A 720 -29.56 -7.31 -16.76
C PRO A 720 -30.70 -7.98 -15.98
N SER A 721 -30.62 -9.28 -15.71
CA SER A 721 -31.62 -10.00 -14.90
C SER A 721 -31.45 -9.77 -13.39
N GLY A 722 -30.38 -9.09 -12.97
CA GLY A 722 -30.00 -8.94 -11.57
C GLY A 722 -29.14 -10.08 -11.02
N TYR A 723 -28.84 -11.11 -11.83
CA TYR A 723 -27.96 -12.19 -11.43
C TYR A 723 -26.49 -11.76 -11.43
N LEU A 724 -25.76 -12.06 -10.35
CA LEU A 724 -24.33 -11.79 -10.21
C LEU A 724 -23.52 -12.99 -10.72
N THR A 725 -22.87 -12.82 -11.87
CA THR A 725 -21.99 -13.85 -12.44
C THR A 725 -20.54 -13.67 -12.02
N GLU A 726 -19.80 -14.77 -11.95
CA GLU A 726 -18.35 -14.76 -11.71
C GLU A 726 -17.55 -14.66 -13.02
N SER A 727 -18.20 -14.92 -14.16
CA SER A 727 -17.59 -14.94 -15.49
C SER A 727 -17.74 -13.58 -16.17
N SER A 728 -16.61 -12.90 -16.39
CA SER A 728 -16.61 -11.62 -17.12
C SER A 728 -17.13 -11.75 -18.55
N VAL A 729 -16.94 -12.92 -19.17
CA VAL A 729 -17.46 -13.22 -20.52
C VAL A 729 -18.98 -13.40 -20.49
N SER A 730 -19.51 -14.16 -19.53
CA SER A 730 -20.96 -14.32 -19.34
C SER A 730 -21.62 -12.97 -19.06
N PHE A 731 -21.02 -12.16 -18.19
CA PHE A 731 -21.44 -10.78 -17.92
C PHE A 731 -21.47 -9.97 -19.22
N ALA A 732 -20.38 -9.98 -19.98
CA ALA A 732 -20.28 -9.19 -21.19
C ALA A 732 -21.30 -9.60 -22.28
N HIS A 733 -21.54 -10.90 -22.41
CA HIS A 733 -22.50 -11.47 -23.35
C HIS A 733 -23.96 -11.22 -22.94
N SER A 734 -24.24 -11.11 -21.63
CA SER A 734 -25.59 -10.78 -21.14
C SER A 734 -26.08 -9.40 -21.55
N TRP A 735 -25.16 -8.48 -21.89
CA TRP A 735 -25.46 -7.12 -22.36
C TRP A 735 -25.49 -6.99 -23.89
N VAL A 736 -25.47 -8.10 -24.63
CA VAL A 736 -25.67 -8.13 -26.07
C VAL A 736 -27.15 -7.98 -26.38
N LEU A 737 -27.50 -7.14 -27.36
CA LEU A 737 -28.85 -7.04 -27.90
C LEU A 737 -29.04 -8.13 -28.97
N PRO A 738 -29.76 -9.22 -28.67
CA PRO A 738 -29.97 -10.30 -29.62
C PRO A 738 -30.92 -9.88 -30.75
N ALA A 739 -30.88 -10.63 -31.85
CA ALA A 739 -31.89 -10.53 -32.90
C ALA A 739 -33.01 -11.56 -32.69
N GLU A 740 -34.22 -11.18 -33.07
CA GLU A 740 -35.37 -12.10 -33.08
C GLU A 740 -35.43 -12.93 -34.38
N SER A 741 -34.97 -12.36 -35.49
CA SER A 741 -34.96 -13.02 -36.81
C SER A 741 -33.82 -12.51 -37.69
N CYS A 742 -33.52 -13.25 -38.76
CA CYS A 742 -32.45 -12.89 -39.69
C CYS A 742 -32.73 -11.61 -40.50
N ARG A 743 -33.98 -11.14 -40.54
CA ARG A 743 -34.41 -9.93 -41.28
C ARG A 743 -34.20 -8.64 -40.50
N ASN A 744 -33.53 -8.70 -39.35
CA ASN A 744 -33.31 -7.54 -38.50
C ASN A 744 -32.35 -6.55 -39.17
N ALA A 745 -32.71 -5.26 -39.19
CA ALA A 745 -31.89 -4.18 -39.73
C ALA A 745 -30.51 -4.06 -39.03
N SER A 746 -30.39 -4.57 -37.81
CA SER A 746 -29.13 -4.62 -37.06
C SER A 746 -28.08 -5.57 -37.65
N GLN A 747 -28.47 -6.49 -38.55
CA GLN A 747 -27.63 -7.56 -39.10
C GLN A 747 -27.07 -8.53 -38.03
N CYS A 748 -27.54 -8.44 -36.79
CA CYS A 748 -27.18 -9.39 -35.74
C CYS A 748 -27.80 -10.76 -36.05
N ARG A 749 -26.99 -11.82 -35.98
CA ARG A 749 -27.38 -13.20 -36.34
C ARG A 749 -27.40 -14.13 -35.12
N MET A 750 -27.53 -13.56 -33.93
CA MET A 750 -27.40 -14.27 -32.65
C MET A 750 -28.62 -14.05 -31.76
N LYS A 751 -28.87 -15.04 -30.91
CA LYS A 751 -29.86 -15.03 -29.83
C LYS A 751 -29.20 -15.45 -28.52
N LEU A 752 -29.86 -15.12 -27.41
CA LEU A 752 -29.51 -15.59 -26.08
C LEU A 752 -30.43 -16.76 -25.72
N GLU A 753 -29.87 -17.89 -25.30
CA GLU A 753 -30.65 -19.06 -24.86
C GLU A 753 -29.98 -19.86 -23.75
N SER A 754 -30.79 -20.57 -22.96
CA SER A 754 -30.30 -21.56 -21.99
C SER A 754 -29.84 -22.81 -22.73
N VAL A 755 -28.65 -23.29 -22.41
CA VAL A 755 -28.01 -24.43 -23.07
C VAL A 755 -28.02 -25.67 -22.19
N LYS A 756 -28.26 -26.83 -22.80
CA LYS A 756 -28.20 -28.12 -22.10
C LYS A 756 -26.74 -28.54 -21.94
N PHE A 757 -26.39 -29.05 -20.76
CA PHE A 757 -25.11 -29.72 -20.55
C PHE A 757 -25.17 -31.13 -21.14
N GLU A 758 -24.28 -31.45 -22.08
CA GLU A 758 -24.36 -32.71 -22.84
C GLU A 758 -23.81 -33.93 -22.09
N LYS A 759 -22.94 -33.72 -21.10
CA LYS A 759 -22.42 -34.83 -20.30
C LYS A 759 -23.49 -35.30 -19.32
N GLN A 760 -23.59 -36.62 -19.11
CA GLN A 760 -24.45 -37.19 -18.08
C GLN A 760 -23.96 -36.77 -16.69
N VAL A 761 -24.86 -36.23 -15.88
CA VAL A 761 -24.58 -35.82 -14.51
C VAL A 761 -25.42 -36.67 -13.55
N ILE A 762 -24.76 -37.29 -12.57
CA ILE A 762 -25.41 -38.04 -11.49
C ILE A 762 -25.39 -37.15 -10.25
N LEU A 763 -26.56 -36.63 -9.88
CA LEU A 763 -26.76 -35.86 -8.65
C LEU A 763 -27.63 -36.68 -7.71
N ASN A 764 -27.16 -36.87 -6.47
CA ASN A 764 -27.86 -37.66 -5.45
C ASN A 764 -28.25 -39.09 -5.90
N GLY A 765 -27.44 -39.70 -6.76
CA GLY A 765 -27.68 -41.06 -7.27
C GLY A 765 -28.73 -41.16 -8.38
N GLN A 766 -29.23 -40.04 -8.93
CA GLN A 766 -30.16 -40.01 -10.06
C GLN A 766 -29.56 -39.30 -11.28
N GLU A 767 -29.88 -39.81 -12.47
CA GLU A 767 -29.56 -39.14 -13.72
C GLU A 767 -30.29 -37.81 -13.83
N SER A 768 -29.53 -36.75 -14.04
CA SER A 768 -30.07 -35.38 -14.11
C SER A 768 -29.73 -34.72 -15.45
N LYS A 769 -30.68 -33.95 -15.97
CA LYS A 769 -30.48 -33.03 -17.09
C LYS A 769 -30.17 -31.66 -16.53
N CYS A 770 -29.07 -31.05 -16.99
CA CYS A 770 -28.64 -29.75 -16.53
C CYS A 770 -28.78 -28.69 -17.62
N TYR A 771 -29.27 -27.51 -17.24
CA TYR A 771 -29.49 -26.37 -18.12
C TYR A 771 -28.84 -25.12 -17.54
N SER A 772 -28.28 -24.27 -18.39
CA SER A 772 -27.60 -23.07 -17.91
C SER A 772 -28.61 -22.08 -17.30
N VAL A 773 -28.30 -21.58 -16.11
CA VAL A 773 -29.08 -20.50 -15.45
C VAL A 773 -28.63 -19.11 -15.90
N GLU A 774 -27.61 -19.06 -16.74
CA GLU A 774 -27.14 -17.87 -17.43
C GLU A 774 -27.39 -18.07 -18.94
N PRO A 775 -27.92 -17.06 -19.66
CA PRO A 775 -28.13 -17.17 -21.09
C PRO A 775 -26.78 -17.19 -21.83
N VAL A 776 -26.67 -18.04 -22.84
CA VAL A 776 -25.46 -18.19 -23.68
C VAL A 776 -25.76 -17.74 -25.10
N LEU A 777 -24.83 -17.02 -25.73
CA LEU A 777 -24.97 -16.60 -27.13
C LEU A 777 -24.94 -17.80 -28.07
N ARG A 778 -25.97 -17.87 -28.93
CA ARG A 778 -26.14 -18.91 -29.95
C ARG A 778 -26.55 -18.27 -31.26
N CYS A 779 -26.20 -18.93 -32.36
CA CYS A 779 -26.61 -18.46 -33.68
C CYS A 779 -28.12 -18.65 -33.85
N LEU A 780 -28.73 -17.80 -34.66
CA LEU A 780 -30.13 -17.95 -35.04
C LEU A 780 -30.36 -19.28 -35.80
N PRO A 781 -31.59 -19.83 -35.76
CA PRO A 781 -31.96 -20.96 -36.60
C PRO A 781 -31.67 -20.67 -38.09
N GLY A 782 -31.03 -21.60 -38.79
CA GLY A 782 -30.57 -21.40 -40.18
C GLY A 782 -29.15 -20.82 -40.30
N CYS A 783 -28.47 -20.56 -39.18
CA CYS A 783 -27.09 -20.11 -39.13
C CYS A 783 -26.19 -21.12 -38.40
N ALA A 784 -24.90 -21.14 -38.77
CA ALA A 784 -23.87 -21.94 -38.14
C ALA A 784 -22.80 -21.04 -37.50
N PRO A 785 -22.22 -21.44 -36.35
CA PRO A 785 -21.11 -20.72 -35.74
C PRO A 785 -19.85 -20.84 -36.59
N VAL A 786 -19.17 -19.73 -36.80
CA VAL A 786 -17.85 -19.66 -37.45
C VAL A 786 -16.74 -19.51 -36.40
N ARG A 787 -17.00 -18.72 -35.36
CA ARG A 787 -16.08 -18.50 -34.23
C ARG A 787 -16.86 -18.60 -32.93
N THR A 788 -16.29 -19.32 -31.98
CA THR A 788 -16.81 -19.48 -30.63
C THR A 788 -15.78 -19.01 -29.61
N THR A 789 -16.24 -18.75 -28.39
CA THR A 789 -15.37 -18.49 -27.23
C THR A 789 -15.85 -19.33 -26.04
N PRO A 790 -14.95 -19.89 -25.23
CA PRO A 790 -15.34 -20.60 -24.02
C PRO A 790 -15.95 -19.62 -23.01
N VAL A 791 -17.06 -20.01 -22.40
CA VAL A 791 -17.71 -19.29 -21.30
C VAL A 791 -18.04 -20.26 -20.17
N THR A 792 -17.62 -19.91 -18.96
CA THR A 792 -18.03 -20.63 -17.75
C THR A 792 -19.38 -20.10 -17.28
N VAL A 793 -20.37 -20.97 -17.17
CA VAL A 793 -21.74 -20.64 -16.74
C VAL A 793 -22.22 -21.58 -15.64
N GLY A 794 -23.12 -21.09 -14.79
CA GLY A 794 -23.83 -21.93 -13.83
C GLY A 794 -24.90 -22.79 -14.51
N TYR A 795 -25.06 -24.02 -14.04
CA TYR A 795 -26.08 -24.97 -14.46
C TYR A 795 -26.98 -25.37 -13.29
N HIS A 796 -28.28 -25.47 -13.57
CA HIS A 796 -29.26 -26.08 -12.69
C HIS A 796 -29.65 -27.45 -13.25
N CYS A 797 -29.65 -28.46 -12.40
CA CYS A 797 -29.83 -29.86 -12.75
C CYS A 797 -31.12 -30.41 -12.15
N MET A 798 -31.93 -31.04 -12.99
CA MET A 798 -33.21 -31.64 -12.60
C MET A 798 -33.22 -33.12 -12.96
N SER A 799 -33.82 -33.94 -12.09
CA SER A 799 -33.99 -35.38 -12.32
C SER A 799 -34.79 -35.64 -13.60
N THR A 800 -34.35 -36.60 -14.41
CA THR A 800 -35.00 -37.00 -15.66
C THR A 800 -36.43 -37.50 -15.49
N ALA A 801 -36.83 -37.88 -14.27
CA ALA A 801 -38.18 -38.33 -13.93
C ALA A 801 -39.22 -37.18 -13.76
N SER A 802 -38.80 -35.92 -13.86
CA SER A 802 -39.65 -34.74 -13.61
C SER A 802 -40.39 -34.28 -14.87
N ASN A 803 -41.72 -34.40 -14.91
CA ASN A 803 -42.57 -33.98 -16.05
C ASN A 803 -43.00 -32.49 -16.03
N LEU A 804 -42.33 -31.64 -15.24
CA LEU A 804 -42.62 -30.20 -15.19
C LEU A 804 -41.99 -29.47 -16.38
N ASN A 805 -42.61 -28.36 -16.81
CA ASN A 805 -42.14 -27.49 -17.89
C ASN A 805 -40.65 -27.12 -17.66
N MET A 806 -39.75 -27.78 -18.40
CA MET A 806 -38.32 -27.92 -18.06
C MET A 806 -37.49 -26.63 -18.10
N LEU A 807 -38.01 -25.54 -18.68
CA LEU A 807 -37.25 -24.30 -18.91
C LEU A 807 -37.91 -23.03 -18.32
N ALA A 808 -39.09 -23.17 -17.71
CA ALA A 808 -39.81 -22.01 -17.17
C ALA A 808 -39.08 -21.47 -15.92
N GLY A 809 -38.65 -20.20 -15.99
CA GLY A 809 -37.92 -19.54 -14.90
C GLY A 809 -36.52 -20.11 -14.65
N ILE A 810 -35.87 -20.71 -15.66
CA ILE A 810 -34.54 -21.33 -15.49
C ILE A 810 -33.48 -20.33 -15.00
N TYR A 811 -33.59 -19.05 -15.40
CA TYR A 811 -32.66 -17.99 -15.02
C TYR A 811 -32.79 -17.53 -13.55
N GLU A 812 -33.82 -17.99 -12.84
CA GLU A 812 -34.04 -17.71 -11.40
C GLU A 812 -33.64 -18.90 -10.51
N LYS A 813 -33.18 -20.02 -11.11
CA LYS A 813 -32.83 -21.23 -10.37
C LYS A 813 -31.43 -21.15 -9.76
N SER A 814 -31.22 -21.93 -8.71
CA SER A 814 -29.91 -22.07 -8.07
C SER A 814 -28.92 -22.81 -8.96
N VAL A 815 -27.65 -22.44 -8.85
CA VAL A 815 -26.54 -23.14 -9.52
C VAL A 815 -26.18 -24.40 -8.75
N ASP A 816 -26.27 -25.56 -9.39
CA ASP A 816 -25.85 -26.85 -8.83
C ASP A 816 -24.39 -27.19 -9.20
N LEU A 817 -23.95 -26.76 -10.39
CA LEU A 817 -22.58 -26.90 -10.86
C LEU A 817 -22.19 -25.78 -11.83
N ARG A 818 -20.90 -25.50 -11.98
CA ARG A 818 -20.36 -24.55 -12.96
C ARG A 818 -19.48 -25.29 -13.94
N GLU A 819 -19.76 -25.14 -15.22
CA GLU A 819 -19.04 -25.82 -16.30
C GLU A 819 -18.82 -24.88 -17.47
N THR A 820 -17.88 -25.25 -18.34
CA THR A 820 -17.54 -24.46 -19.52
C THR A 820 -18.33 -24.93 -20.73
N THR A 821 -18.88 -23.98 -21.49
CA THR A 821 -19.56 -24.21 -22.78
C THR A 821 -19.11 -23.19 -23.80
N ASP A 822 -19.35 -23.44 -25.07
CA ASP A 822 -18.97 -22.52 -26.15
C ASP A 822 -20.08 -21.51 -26.42
N ALA A 823 -19.78 -20.22 -26.30
CA ALA A 823 -20.62 -19.13 -26.79
C ALA A 823 -20.27 -18.78 -28.23
N HIS A 824 -21.26 -18.51 -29.07
CA HIS A 824 -21.04 -18.15 -30.47
C HIS A 824 -20.78 -16.64 -30.58
N VAL A 825 -19.69 -16.24 -31.24
CA VAL A 825 -19.29 -14.83 -31.42
C VAL A 825 -19.21 -14.39 -32.87
N VAL A 826 -19.29 -15.33 -33.82
CA VAL A 826 -19.48 -15.08 -35.26
C VAL A 826 -20.40 -16.14 -35.84
N CYS A 827 -21.42 -15.72 -36.60
CA CYS A 827 -22.40 -16.61 -37.21
C CYS A 827 -22.51 -16.37 -38.71
N ARG A 828 -22.55 -17.46 -39.49
CA ARG A 828 -22.79 -17.43 -40.94
C ARG A 828 -24.12 -18.11 -41.23
N CYS A 829 -24.98 -17.44 -42.00
CA CYS A 829 -26.31 -17.93 -42.32
C CYS A 829 -26.41 -18.39 -43.78
N THR A 830 -27.34 -19.30 -44.06
CA THR A 830 -27.66 -19.72 -45.43
C THR A 830 -28.51 -18.67 -46.14
N GLU A 831 -28.64 -18.74 -47.48
CA GLU A 831 -29.45 -17.78 -48.26
C GLU A 831 -30.93 -17.76 -47.84
N GLN A 832 -31.43 -18.81 -47.19
CA GLN A 832 -32.80 -18.85 -46.63
C GLN A 832 -32.97 -17.95 -45.39
N CYS A 833 -31.86 -17.44 -44.84
CA CYS A 833 -31.75 -16.53 -43.70
C CYS A 833 -31.00 -15.24 -44.10
N ALA A 834 -30.86 -14.96 -45.40
CA ALA A 834 -30.33 -13.70 -45.94
C ALA A 834 -31.46 -12.71 -46.28
#